data_AF-K1XNZ5-F1
#
_entry.id   AF-K1XNZ5-F1
#
_cell.length_a   1.000
_cell.length_b   1.000
_cell.length_c   1.000
_cell.angle_alpha   90.00
_cell.angle_beta   90.00
_cell.angle_gamma   90.00
#
_symmetry.space_group_name_H-M   'P 1'
#
loop_
_entity.id
_entity.type
_entity.pdbx_description
1 polymer ?
#
loop_
_entity_poly.entity_id
_entity_poly.type
_entity_poly.pdbx_seq_one_letter_code
_entity_poly.pdbx_strand_id
1 'polypeptide(L)'
;MMFSITLFAAVGTAISMISLVIATYDLNSKANLALYYGQGPNQKPLAHFCNSSSVDIIPIGFVNIFPSLANGLVAENFGNQCWNGNYTGPGYNGVNNPANNFLYRQCPQLQEDIYYCQTQTKKKILLSLGGEGGNYQLNGKADGEYLADFLWGAYGPYNASWVAAGGVRPLDRGYNNADPSKTIDIDGFDFDIERQSTDSQVGYIAAINRLRVRFAQYKQLNSCSKTYLISGAPQCPLPEQNMGLTITNAKFDILFIQFYNNGANGCTARNYSSSTNKATSGFNYNKWVTFVNSGASAGAKLYIGLLGSNYAGTASDYILASEAKPLIAAYHGATQFGGVMLWEATYAENNNAVTGYPGMNYYQIIKSFLAPYAPTVTSTTAICATTTSRSVPTSKSSTTSSRLTTTKITTASSTSSSTKPPTSSCTGLALATPKPSTALCGIKANFIAKAGSGALTSYSTGPYVASYQACAAQCIATSTCTNVYFVQGSTCNLKYGPVSYVVNTSGVNAYSLYTTDCFQCATCPNAALASPAPAGSICNVPGNSIPAAGTGTLVAYGAGSPYAATLRACGSVCFATAGCTNVYFVAGSHCNLHYGPTTYTQHVLLTVFPVFEAISYVWGDPLKSQEITLDGKILPITQSLFTALQHLRHGERERYLWADAICINQGVDEEKSEQHSLMGKIYSQAERFLIWIGEDGDENAETAFSYFSRIHALLSPRQNRDQLRQRMRGISYP
;
A
#
# COMPACT_ATOMS: atom_id res chain seq x y z
N MET A 1 -7.82 32.60 35.66
CA MET A 1 -6.80 33.66 35.67
C MET A 1 -5.57 33.22 34.88
N MET A 2 -5.25 33.93 33.80
CA MET A 2 -4.04 33.74 32.98
C MET A 2 -2.78 33.95 33.82
N PHE A 3 -1.68 33.23 33.53
CA PHE A 3 -0.34 33.83 33.40
C PHE A 3 0.63 32.91 32.61
N SER A 4 1.35 33.56 31.70
CA SER A 4 2.49 33.08 30.91
C SER A 4 3.78 33.55 31.58
N ILE A 5 4.84 32.73 31.60
CA ILE A 5 6.20 33.19 31.91
C ILE A 5 7.19 32.52 30.94
N THR A 6 7.99 33.36 30.28
CA THR A 6 9.16 33.01 29.46
C THR A 6 10.44 33.56 30.09
N LEU A 7 11.57 32.88 29.82
CA LEU A 7 13.01 33.19 30.05
C LEU A 7 13.56 33.02 31.49
N PHE A 8 14.70 32.36 31.78
CA PHE A 8 16.03 32.38 31.13
C PHE A 8 16.89 31.11 31.41
N ALA A 9 17.73 30.77 30.41
CA ALA A 9 19.10 30.20 30.43
C ALA A 9 19.53 28.92 31.22
N ALA A 10 19.92 27.92 30.41
CA ALA A 10 21.19 27.18 30.43
C ALA A 10 21.68 26.50 31.73
N VAL A 11 21.38 25.20 31.85
CA VAL A 11 22.39 24.19 32.27
C VAL A 11 22.28 23.03 31.28
N GLY A 12 23.30 22.87 30.46
CA GLY A 12 23.43 21.73 29.56
C GLY A 12 23.69 20.46 30.35
N THR A 13 22.70 19.59 30.44
CA THR A 13 22.91 18.15 30.65
C THR A 13 22.47 17.45 29.38
N ALA A 14 23.44 16.86 28.70
CA ALA A 14 23.23 15.99 27.55
C ALA A 14 22.44 14.75 28.01
N ILE A 15 21.12 14.84 28.05
CA ILE A 15 20.28 13.66 27.95
C ILE A 15 20.31 13.30 26.47
N SER A 16 21.19 12.35 26.14
CA SER A 16 21.14 11.60 24.90
C SER A 16 19.71 11.09 24.75
N MET A 17 18.92 11.77 23.92
CA MET A 17 17.69 11.24 23.38
C MET A 17 18.09 9.99 22.60
N ILE A 18 18.09 8.83 23.26
CA ILE A 18 17.94 7.57 22.56
C ILE A 18 16.55 7.68 21.95
N SER A 19 16.49 8.19 20.71
CA SER A 19 15.37 7.92 19.83
C SER A 19 15.13 6.42 19.97
N LEU A 20 13.93 6.01 20.36
CA LEU A 20 13.49 4.63 20.18
C LEU A 20 13.56 4.39 18.67
N VAL A 21 14.73 3.93 18.19
CA VAL A 21 14.95 3.58 16.80
C VAL A 21 14.08 2.35 16.60
N ILE A 22 12.89 2.55 16.03
CA ILE A 22 12.14 1.46 15.44
C ILE A 22 13.12 0.83 14.45
N ALA A 23 13.43 -0.46 14.64
CA ALA A 23 14.19 -1.24 13.68
C ALA A 23 13.54 -1.05 12.30
N THR A 24 14.23 -0.28 11.46
CA THR A 24 13.81 0.06 10.11
C THR A 24 14.78 -0.65 9.20
N TYR A 25 14.23 -1.51 8.34
CA TYR A 25 15.02 -2.27 7.40
C TYR A 25 15.82 -1.33 6.48
N ASP A 26 17.11 -1.62 6.36
CA ASP A 26 18.00 -1.02 5.38
C ASP A 26 18.81 -2.15 4.71
N LEU A 27 18.65 -2.32 3.40
CA LEU A 27 19.35 -3.35 2.63
C LEU A 27 20.88 -3.29 2.79
N ASN A 28 21.45 -2.11 3.05
CA ASN A 28 22.89 -1.95 3.23
C ASN A 28 23.36 -2.08 4.67
N SER A 29 22.43 -2.07 5.63
CA SER A 29 22.74 -2.30 7.03
C SER A 29 23.26 -3.72 7.24
N LYS A 30 24.28 -3.84 8.08
CA LYS A 30 24.79 -5.14 8.56
C LYS A 30 24.02 -5.64 9.77
N ALA A 31 23.06 -4.84 10.25
CA ALA A 31 22.36 -5.09 11.50
C ALA A 31 20.94 -5.65 11.30
N ASN A 32 20.56 -6.10 10.10
CA ASN A 32 19.22 -6.64 9.88
C ASN A 32 19.07 -8.03 10.50
N LEU A 33 17.88 -8.30 11.03
CA LEU A 33 17.41 -9.60 11.45
C LEU A 33 16.16 -9.96 10.64
N ALA A 34 16.23 -11.08 9.92
CA ALA A 34 15.08 -11.72 9.31
C ALA A 34 14.56 -12.83 10.22
N LEU A 35 13.24 -12.90 10.41
CA LEU A 35 12.60 -13.89 11.27
C LEU A 35 11.45 -14.54 10.51
N TYR A 36 11.58 -15.81 10.13
CA TYR A 36 10.49 -16.54 9.49
C TYR A 36 9.29 -16.64 10.44
N TYR A 37 8.08 -16.56 9.89
CA TYR A 37 6.83 -16.66 10.63
C TYR A 37 5.82 -17.48 9.83
N GLY A 38 4.93 -18.21 10.51
CA GLY A 38 3.78 -18.85 9.87
C GLY A 38 3.68 -20.35 10.16
N GLN A 39 4.76 -21.02 10.55
CA GLN A 39 4.78 -22.48 10.79
C GLN A 39 5.03 -22.85 12.26
N GLY A 40 5.06 -21.88 13.17
CA GLY A 40 5.33 -22.13 14.58
C GLY A 40 4.16 -22.80 15.30
N PRO A 41 4.40 -23.80 16.16
CA PRO A 41 3.34 -24.44 16.94
C PRO A 41 2.73 -23.44 17.94
N ASN A 42 1.41 -23.25 17.89
CA ASN A 42 0.71 -22.25 18.72
C ASN A 42 1.30 -20.84 18.60
N GLN A 43 1.79 -20.48 17.41
CA GLN A 43 2.42 -19.19 17.18
C GLN A 43 1.49 -18.02 17.55
N LYS A 44 2.11 -16.98 18.11
CA LYS A 44 1.45 -15.71 18.43
C LYS A 44 1.01 -14.98 17.16
N PRO A 45 0.08 -14.01 17.24
CA PRO A 45 -0.24 -13.14 16.10
C PRO A 45 1.01 -12.43 15.56
N LEU A 46 1.06 -12.19 14.26
CA LEU A 46 2.20 -11.56 13.58
C LEU A 46 2.52 -10.18 14.17
N ALA A 47 1.52 -9.42 14.61
CA ALA A 47 1.71 -8.11 15.23
C ALA A 47 2.62 -8.15 16.47
N HIS A 48 2.65 -9.27 17.22
CA HIS A 48 3.57 -9.47 18.36
C HIS A 48 5.03 -9.30 17.93
N PHE A 49 5.42 -9.96 16.85
CA PHE A 49 6.79 -9.91 16.33
C PHE A 49 7.09 -8.58 15.65
N CYS A 50 6.10 -7.97 15.00
CA CYS A 50 6.25 -6.67 14.37
C CYS A 50 6.45 -5.53 15.37
N ASN A 51 5.94 -5.66 16.59
CA ASN A 51 6.14 -4.69 17.65
C ASN A 51 7.54 -4.78 18.28
N SER A 52 8.28 -5.85 17.98
CA SER A 52 9.67 -5.98 18.42
C SER A 52 10.60 -5.07 17.63
N SER A 53 11.43 -4.31 18.34
CA SER A 53 12.57 -3.58 17.75
C SER A 53 13.70 -4.50 17.29
N SER A 54 13.58 -5.82 17.51
CA SER A 54 14.61 -6.77 17.14
C SER A 54 14.46 -7.39 15.76
N VAL A 55 13.33 -7.18 15.09
CA VAL A 55 13.02 -7.79 13.80
C VAL A 55 12.93 -6.69 12.74
N ASP A 56 13.49 -6.91 11.54
CA ASP A 56 13.44 -5.97 10.42
C ASP A 56 12.68 -6.51 9.22
N ILE A 57 12.82 -7.82 8.96
CA ILE A 57 12.22 -8.54 7.83
C ILE A 57 11.49 -9.78 8.36
N ILE A 58 10.30 -10.05 7.84
CA ILE A 58 9.50 -11.23 8.18
C ILE A 58 9.04 -11.90 6.88
N PRO A 59 9.71 -12.97 6.45
CA PRO A 59 9.15 -13.90 5.48
C PRO A 59 7.98 -14.66 6.13
N ILE A 60 6.78 -14.54 5.57
CA ILE A 60 5.59 -15.27 5.99
C ILE A 60 5.44 -16.53 5.16
N GLY A 61 5.59 -17.68 5.81
CA GLY A 61 5.63 -19.00 5.22
C GLY A 61 4.33 -19.78 5.47
N PHE A 62 3.65 -20.31 4.44
CA PHE A 62 4.05 -20.38 3.03
C PHE A 62 2.90 -20.44 2.04
N VAL A 63 3.17 -19.99 0.82
CA VAL A 63 2.53 -20.54 -0.39
C VAL A 63 3.20 -21.88 -0.71
N ASN A 64 2.52 -22.98 -0.41
CA ASN A 64 3.12 -24.33 -0.38
C ASN A 64 2.56 -25.31 -1.43
N ILE A 65 1.61 -24.86 -2.27
CA ILE A 65 1.16 -25.60 -3.46
C ILE A 65 1.01 -24.62 -4.63
N PHE A 66 1.51 -24.99 -5.80
CA PHE A 66 1.54 -24.14 -6.99
C PHE A 66 0.36 -24.40 -7.95
N PRO A 67 0.10 -23.50 -8.92
CA PRO A 67 -1.15 -23.48 -9.70
C PRO A 67 -1.53 -24.77 -10.42
N SER A 68 -0.54 -25.52 -10.91
CA SER A 68 -0.78 -26.80 -11.57
C SER A 68 -1.42 -27.85 -10.67
N LEU A 69 -1.20 -27.74 -9.35
CA LEU A 69 -1.76 -28.63 -8.33
C LEU A 69 -2.90 -27.98 -7.53
N ALA A 70 -3.09 -26.67 -7.63
CA ALA A 70 -4.04 -25.88 -6.85
C ALA A 70 -5.17 -25.24 -7.71
N ASN A 71 -5.67 -25.99 -8.69
CA ASN A 71 -6.78 -25.58 -9.56
C ASN A 71 -6.61 -24.19 -10.23
N GLY A 72 -5.37 -23.84 -10.59
CA GLY A 72 -5.04 -22.56 -11.21
C GLY A 72 -4.81 -21.38 -10.25
N LEU A 73 -4.96 -21.59 -8.94
CA LEU A 73 -4.61 -20.63 -7.88
C LEU A 73 -3.31 -21.06 -7.18
N VAL A 74 -3.25 -21.00 -5.85
CA VAL A 74 -2.17 -21.57 -5.02
C VAL A 74 -2.80 -22.17 -3.76
N ALA A 75 -2.01 -22.84 -2.91
CA ALA A 75 -2.40 -23.08 -1.53
C ALA A 75 -1.50 -22.30 -0.59
N GLU A 76 -2.09 -21.79 0.48
CA GLU A 76 -1.40 -21.16 1.57
C GLU A 76 -1.55 -22.01 2.82
N ASN A 77 -0.47 -22.09 3.59
CA ASN A 77 -0.51 -22.59 4.95
C ASN A 77 0.29 -21.60 5.79
N PHE A 78 -0.39 -20.82 6.64
CA PHE A 78 0.25 -19.95 7.64
C PHE A 78 -0.03 -20.48 9.05
N GLY A 79 -0.06 -21.80 9.22
CA GLY A 79 -0.30 -22.46 10.49
C GLY A 79 -1.70 -22.16 11.03
N ASN A 80 -1.78 -21.64 12.25
CA ASN A 80 -3.04 -21.34 12.94
C ASN A 80 -3.69 -20.01 12.54
N GLN A 81 -3.30 -19.38 11.41
CA GLN A 81 -3.71 -18.01 11.06
C GLN A 81 -4.88 -17.91 10.08
N CYS A 82 -5.18 -18.97 9.33
CA CYS A 82 -6.20 -18.98 8.27
C CYS A 82 -7.15 -20.16 8.46
N TRP A 83 -8.45 -19.94 8.30
CA TRP A 83 -9.45 -20.98 8.60
C TRP A 83 -10.78 -20.86 7.85
N ASN A 84 -11.01 -19.78 7.08
CA ASN A 84 -12.34 -19.48 6.56
C ASN A 84 -12.43 -19.54 5.03
N GLY A 85 -13.04 -20.63 4.55
CA GLY A 85 -13.50 -20.83 3.16
C GLY A 85 -12.38 -20.82 2.11
N ASN A 86 -12.64 -21.40 0.93
CA ASN A 86 -11.66 -21.43 -0.15
C ASN A 86 -12.16 -20.69 -1.40
N TYR A 87 -11.27 -19.97 -2.08
CA TYR A 87 -11.55 -19.42 -3.40
C TYR A 87 -11.78 -20.54 -4.41
N THR A 88 -12.69 -20.30 -5.36
CA THR A 88 -12.88 -21.20 -6.49
C THR A 88 -11.83 -20.90 -7.53
N GLY A 89 -10.99 -21.88 -7.83
CA GLY A 89 -9.98 -21.76 -8.87
C GLY A 89 -10.57 -21.83 -10.29
N PRO A 90 -9.93 -21.17 -11.26
CA PRO A 90 -10.38 -21.16 -12.65
C PRO A 90 -10.07 -22.47 -13.40
N GLY A 91 -9.34 -23.40 -12.80
CA GLY A 91 -8.71 -24.51 -13.50
C GLY A 91 -7.31 -24.17 -14.00
N TYR A 92 -6.56 -25.20 -14.40
CA TYR A 92 -5.22 -25.07 -14.94
C TYR A 92 -5.10 -25.87 -16.23
N ASN A 93 -4.56 -25.26 -17.30
CA ASN A 93 -4.41 -25.87 -18.63
C ASN A 93 -5.69 -26.56 -19.16
N GLY A 94 -6.84 -25.93 -18.95
CA GLY A 94 -8.15 -26.44 -19.41
C GLY A 94 -8.77 -27.52 -18.52
N VAL A 95 -8.10 -27.91 -17.42
CA VAL A 95 -8.63 -28.86 -16.44
C VAL A 95 -9.09 -28.09 -15.20
N ASN A 96 -10.38 -28.21 -14.86
CA ASN A 96 -10.94 -27.66 -13.63
C ASN A 96 -11.17 -28.80 -12.63
N ASN A 97 -10.48 -28.75 -11.49
CA ASN A 97 -10.64 -29.68 -10.38
C ASN A 97 -10.97 -28.92 -9.08
N PRO A 98 -12.26 -28.71 -8.77
CA PRO A 98 -12.68 -28.01 -7.57
C PRO A 98 -12.23 -28.64 -6.25
N ALA A 99 -11.86 -29.93 -6.22
CA ALA A 99 -11.30 -30.57 -5.03
C ALA A 99 -9.93 -29.98 -4.64
N ASN A 100 -9.26 -29.30 -5.58
CA ASN A 100 -7.97 -28.65 -5.36
C ASN A 100 -8.08 -27.13 -5.11
N ASN A 101 -9.27 -26.66 -4.72
CA ASN A 101 -9.48 -25.28 -4.26
C ASN A 101 -8.96 -25.14 -2.84
N PHE A 102 -7.67 -24.84 -2.69
CA PHE A 102 -6.99 -24.79 -1.39
C PHE A 102 -6.77 -23.37 -0.85
N LEU A 103 -6.86 -22.34 -1.69
CA LEU A 103 -6.57 -20.97 -1.28
C LEU A 103 -7.64 -20.42 -0.36
N TYR A 104 -7.28 -20.10 0.89
CA TYR A 104 -8.21 -19.52 1.86
C TYR A 104 -8.74 -18.15 1.40
N ARG A 105 -10.01 -17.87 1.69
CA ARG A 105 -10.62 -16.56 1.40
C ARG A 105 -10.23 -15.50 2.39
N GLN A 106 -9.98 -15.89 3.63
CA GLN A 106 -9.67 -14.97 4.70
C GLN A 106 -8.63 -15.55 5.66
N CYS A 107 -7.73 -14.66 6.06
CA CYS A 107 -6.83 -14.85 7.20
C CYS A 107 -6.97 -13.62 8.12
N PRO A 108 -8.13 -13.41 8.79
CA PRO A 108 -8.53 -12.08 9.29
C PRO A 108 -7.49 -11.38 10.16
N GLN A 109 -6.94 -12.07 11.16
CA GLN A 109 -5.93 -11.48 12.04
C GLN A 109 -4.61 -11.21 11.30
N LEU A 110 -4.17 -12.15 10.47
CA LEU A 110 -2.93 -12.03 9.70
C LEU A 110 -2.99 -10.84 8.72
N GLN A 111 -4.14 -10.63 8.06
CA GLN A 111 -4.35 -9.52 7.15
C GLN A 111 -4.20 -8.16 7.88
N GLU A 112 -4.85 -7.99 9.03
CA GLU A 112 -4.69 -6.77 9.84
C GLU A 112 -3.26 -6.59 10.34
N ASP A 113 -2.62 -7.68 10.77
CA ASP A 113 -1.26 -7.66 11.28
C ASP A 113 -0.24 -7.28 10.19
N ILE A 114 -0.34 -7.83 8.97
CA ILE A 114 0.56 -7.46 7.87
C ILE A 114 0.50 -5.96 7.61
N TYR A 115 -0.70 -5.38 7.55
CA TYR A 115 -0.87 -3.93 7.38
C TYR A 115 -0.27 -3.16 8.56
N TYR A 116 -0.48 -3.62 9.80
CA TYR A 116 0.13 -3.02 10.98
C TYR A 116 1.65 -3.03 10.89
N CYS A 117 2.26 -4.16 10.55
CA CYS A 117 3.70 -4.32 10.41
C CYS A 117 4.30 -3.34 9.38
N GLN A 118 3.65 -3.20 8.23
CA GLN A 118 4.13 -2.33 7.16
C GLN A 118 3.90 -0.84 7.46
N THR A 119 2.75 -0.49 8.04
CA THR A 119 2.35 0.92 8.21
C THR A 119 2.79 1.52 9.53
N GLN A 120 2.74 0.78 10.63
CA GLN A 120 3.04 1.28 11.97
C GLN A 120 4.49 1.02 12.36
N THR A 121 4.98 -0.20 12.17
CA THR A 121 6.33 -0.59 12.62
C THR A 121 7.36 -0.70 11.49
N LYS A 122 6.94 -0.38 10.26
CA LYS A 122 7.76 -0.28 9.04
C LYS A 122 8.62 -1.52 8.73
N LYS A 123 8.16 -2.71 9.16
CA LYS A 123 8.81 -4.00 8.84
C LYS A 123 8.60 -4.35 7.37
N LYS A 124 9.52 -5.13 6.83
CA LYS A 124 9.36 -5.73 5.49
C LYS A 124 8.69 -7.09 5.62
N ILE A 125 7.56 -7.26 4.96
CA ILE A 125 6.85 -8.54 4.90
C ILE A 125 7.03 -9.14 3.52
N LEU A 126 7.64 -10.33 3.46
CA LEU A 126 7.85 -11.08 2.22
C LEU A 126 6.93 -12.29 2.22
N LEU A 127 6.24 -12.56 1.12
CA LEU A 127 5.48 -13.81 0.99
C LEU A 127 6.44 -14.93 0.60
N SER A 128 6.59 -15.95 1.43
CA SER A 128 7.50 -17.06 1.16
C SER A 128 6.81 -18.21 0.43
N LEU A 129 7.49 -18.70 -0.61
CA LEU A 129 7.05 -19.77 -1.48
C LEU A 129 7.88 -21.00 -1.20
N GLY A 130 7.20 -22.11 -0.96
CA GLY A 130 7.82 -23.41 -0.83
C GLY A 130 7.72 -24.00 0.58
N GLY A 131 8.87 -24.17 1.23
CA GLY A 131 9.06 -24.83 2.53
C GLY A 131 9.14 -26.36 2.44
N GLU A 132 9.67 -27.01 3.48
CA GLU A 132 9.93 -28.45 3.54
C GLU A 132 8.66 -29.29 3.25
N GLY A 133 7.55 -28.98 3.94
CA GLY A 133 6.31 -29.76 3.92
C GLY A 133 5.34 -29.50 2.77
N GLY A 134 5.70 -28.66 1.80
CA GLY A 134 4.81 -28.29 0.68
C GLY A 134 4.74 -29.34 -0.44
N ASN A 135 3.78 -29.20 -1.34
CA ASN A 135 3.70 -29.95 -2.60
C ASN A 135 3.64 -28.98 -3.78
N TYR A 136 4.81 -28.60 -4.28
CA TYR A 136 4.99 -27.57 -5.30
C TYR A 136 6.04 -28.00 -6.35
N GLN A 137 5.75 -27.73 -7.63
CA GLN A 137 6.65 -27.93 -8.76
C GLN A 137 6.22 -27.00 -9.88
N LEU A 138 7.18 -26.47 -10.65
CA LEU A 138 6.93 -25.76 -11.90
C LEU A 138 7.47 -26.60 -13.07
N ASN A 139 6.75 -26.68 -14.18
CA ASN A 139 7.16 -27.48 -15.33
C ASN A 139 7.48 -26.58 -16.51
N GLY A 140 8.61 -25.89 -16.42
CA GLY A 140 9.13 -25.02 -17.45
C GLY A 140 8.63 -23.57 -17.34
N LYS A 141 9.01 -22.80 -18.36
CA LYS A 141 8.89 -21.33 -18.37
C LYS A 141 7.45 -20.84 -18.22
N ALA A 142 6.49 -21.50 -18.87
CA ALA A 142 5.09 -21.06 -18.86
C ALA A 142 4.48 -21.14 -17.46
N ASP A 143 4.71 -22.23 -16.74
CA ASP A 143 4.26 -22.40 -15.35
C ASP A 143 4.85 -21.32 -14.44
N GLY A 144 6.15 -21.03 -14.61
CA GLY A 144 6.84 -19.98 -13.86
C GLY A 144 6.28 -18.58 -14.11
N GLU A 145 6.07 -18.22 -15.38
CA GLU A 145 5.47 -16.92 -15.73
C GLU A 145 4.03 -16.79 -15.25
N TYR A 146 3.25 -17.89 -15.32
CA TYR A 146 1.88 -17.94 -14.78
C TYR A 146 1.88 -17.70 -13.27
N LEU A 147 2.72 -18.43 -12.52
CA LEU A 147 2.83 -18.25 -11.07
C LEU A 147 3.21 -16.81 -10.73
N ALA A 148 4.20 -16.23 -11.41
CA ALA A 148 4.62 -14.85 -11.17
C ALA A 148 3.52 -13.81 -11.42
N ASP A 149 2.77 -13.96 -12.51
CA ASP A 149 1.66 -13.05 -12.82
C ASP A 149 0.51 -13.21 -11.82
N PHE A 150 0.21 -14.45 -11.38
CA PHE A 150 -0.73 -14.72 -10.31
C PHE A 150 -0.30 -14.06 -8.99
N LEU A 151 0.94 -14.29 -8.55
CA LEU A 151 1.48 -13.73 -7.31
C LEU A 151 1.42 -12.20 -7.32
N TRP A 152 1.78 -11.58 -8.43
CA TRP A 152 1.76 -10.13 -8.58
C TRP A 152 0.33 -9.57 -8.50
N GLY A 153 -0.64 -10.21 -9.16
CA GLY A 153 -2.05 -9.80 -9.09
C GLY A 153 -2.66 -10.03 -7.69
N ALA A 154 -2.38 -11.18 -7.08
CA ALA A 154 -3.02 -11.62 -5.85
C ALA A 154 -2.42 -11.01 -4.57
N TYR A 155 -1.12 -10.67 -4.57
CA TYR A 155 -0.40 -10.18 -3.37
C TYR A 155 0.37 -8.87 -3.57
N GLY A 156 0.58 -8.44 -4.81
CA GLY A 156 1.20 -7.15 -5.13
C GLY A 156 0.21 -5.98 -4.97
N PRO A 157 0.50 -4.83 -5.60
CA PRO A 157 -0.37 -3.66 -5.60
C PRO A 157 -1.77 -3.97 -6.10
N TYR A 158 -2.76 -3.31 -5.49
CA TYR A 158 -4.13 -3.42 -5.95
C TYR A 158 -4.26 -3.02 -7.43
N ASN A 159 -4.95 -3.87 -8.19
CA ASN A 159 -5.22 -3.67 -9.60
C ASN A 159 -6.69 -3.97 -9.88
N ALA A 160 -7.47 -2.93 -10.17
CA ALA A 160 -8.90 -3.05 -10.47
C ALA A 160 -9.18 -3.98 -11.66
N SER A 161 -8.31 -4.00 -12.68
CA SER A 161 -8.47 -4.88 -13.85
C SER A 161 -8.23 -6.35 -13.51
N TRP A 162 -7.36 -6.66 -12.53
CA TRP A 162 -7.18 -8.02 -12.03
C TRP A 162 -8.46 -8.51 -11.35
N VAL A 163 -9.00 -7.73 -10.43
CA VAL A 163 -10.24 -8.07 -9.71
C VAL A 163 -11.44 -8.16 -10.66
N ALA A 164 -11.58 -7.22 -11.60
CA ALA A 164 -12.65 -7.25 -12.60
C ALA A 164 -12.58 -8.46 -13.54
N ALA A 165 -11.38 -9.03 -13.75
CA ALA A 165 -11.18 -10.27 -14.50
C ALA A 165 -11.42 -11.54 -13.65
N GLY A 166 -11.91 -11.41 -12.42
CA GLY A 166 -12.13 -12.52 -11.49
C GLY A 166 -10.89 -12.91 -10.68
N GLY A 167 -9.84 -12.10 -10.71
CA GLY A 167 -8.62 -12.30 -9.93
C GLY A 167 -8.87 -12.15 -8.42
N VAL A 168 -8.24 -13.03 -7.64
CA VAL A 168 -8.41 -13.10 -6.17
C VAL A 168 -7.37 -12.25 -5.44
N ARG A 169 -7.70 -11.87 -4.20
CA ARG A 169 -6.87 -11.00 -3.34
C ARG A 169 -6.88 -11.54 -1.89
N PRO A 170 -6.27 -12.69 -1.61
CA PRO A 170 -6.47 -13.44 -0.36
C PRO A 170 -5.98 -12.72 0.90
N LEU A 171 -4.99 -11.83 0.79
CA LEU A 171 -4.46 -11.08 1.93
C LEU A 171 -4.99 -9.64 2.04
N ASP A 172 -5.90 -9.19 1.18
CA ASP A 172 -6.55 -7.90 1.39
C ASP A 172 -7.36 -7.91 2.69
N ARG A 173 -7.52 -6.74 3.32
CA ARG A 173 -8.15 -6.61 4.64
C ARG A 173 -9.66 -6.43 4.55
N GLY A 174 -10.32 -6.61 5.70
CA GLY A 174 -11.77 -6.52 5.81
C GLY A 174 -12.49 -7.82 5.48
N TYR A 175 -13.76 -7.91 5.88
CA TYR A 175 -14.55 -9.14 5.72
C TYR A 175 -14.70 -9.52 4.23
N ASN A 176 -14.34 -10.75 3.89
CA ASN A 176 -14.29 -11.31 2.53
C ASN A 176 -13.40 -10.53 1.54
N ASN A 177 -12.54 -9.63 2.02
CA ASN A 177 -11.63 -8.84 1.19
C ASN A 177 -12.39 -8.02 0.13
N ALA A 178 -13.65 -7.65 0.41
CA ALA A 178 -14.57 -7.03 -0.54
C ALA A 178 -14.44 -5.49 -0.61
N ASP A 179 -13.71 -4.89 0.34
CA ASP A 179 -13.51 -3.44 0.42
C ASP A 179 -12.25 -3.04 -0.36
N PRO A 180 -12.38 -2.43 -1.55
CA PRO A 180 -11.24 -2.08 -2.40
C PRO A 180 -10.37 -0.97 -1.80
N SER A 181 -10.77 -0.33 -0.70
CA SER A 181 -9.93 0.63 0.04
C SER A 181 -8.97 -0.03 1.02
N LYS A 182 -9.15 -1.33 1.29
CA LYS A 182 -8.45 -2.08 2.34
C LYS A 182 -7.52 -3.13 1.74
N THR A 183 -6.51 -2.67 1.02
CA THR A 183 -5.62 -3.56 0.25
C THR A 183 -4.28 -3.76 0.93
N ILE A 184 -3.67 -4.93 0.75
CA ILE A 184 -2.30 -5.23 1.17
C ILE A 184 -1.40 -5.32 -0.05
N ASP A 185 -0.33 -4.54 -0.05
CA ASP A 185 0.74 -4.63 -1.03
C ASP A 185 1.96 -5.25 -0.34
N ILE A 186 2.30 -6.50 -0.64
CA ILE A 186 3.43 -7.21 -0.02
C ILE A 186 4.76 -6.52 -0.36
N ASP A 187 5.81 -6.65 0.46
CA ASP A 187 7.11 -6.00 0.17
C ASP A 187 7.99 -6.81 -0.80
N GLY A 188 7.61 -8.05 -1.09
CA GLY A 188 8.34 -8.91 -1.99
C GLY A 188 7.97 -10.38 -1.85
N PHE A 189 8.74 -11.23 -2.53
CA PHE A 189 8.56 -12.68 -2.54
C PHE A 189 9.86 -13.37 -2.14
N ASP A 190 9.73 -14.34 -1.26
CA ASP A 190 10.81 -15.21 -0.81
C ASP A 190 10.68 -16.59 -1.47
N PHE A 191 11.75 -17.12 -2.03
CA PHE A 191 11.78 -18.45 -2.64
C PHE A 191 12.52 -19.40 -1.71
N ASP A 192 11.79 -20.18 -0.92
CA ASP A 192 12.31 -21.21 -0.04
C ASP A 192 12.05 -22.58 -0.66
N ILE A 193 12.81 -22.88 -1.72
CA ILE A 193 12.64 -24.08 -2.55
C ILE A 193 13.57 -25.17 -2.01
N GLU A 194 12.99 -26.15 -1.33
CA GLU A 194 13.75 -27.18 -0.61
C GLU A 194 13.66 -28.57 -1.25
N ARG A 195 13.13 -28.65 -2.47
CA ARG A 195 13.04 -29.89 -3.21
C ARG A 195 13.62 -29.77 -4.60
N GLN A 196 14.17 -30.88 -5.08
CA GLN A 196 14.78 -30.94 -6.38
C GLN A 196 13.72 -30.73 -7.46
N SER A 197 13.97 -29.75 -8.31
CA SER A 197 13.13 -29.47 -9.48
C SER A 197 13.26 -30.60 -10.52
N THR A 198 12.14 -30.93 -11.17
CA THR A 198 12.09 -31.85 -12.33
C THR A 198 12.40 -31.18 -13.66
N ASP A 199 12.50 -29.85 -13.70
CA ASP A 199 12.64 -29.04 -14.91
C ASP A 199 13.96 -28.25 -14.97
N SER A 200 14.98 -28.69 -14.22
CA SER A 200 16.27 -28.00 -14.09
C SER A 200 16.12 -26.53 -13.67
N GLN A 201 15.15 -26.28 -12.80
CA GLN A 201 14.79 -24.98 -12.23
C GLN A 201 14.32 -23.91 -13.23
N VAL A 202 13.98 -24.30 -14.47
CA VAL A 202 13.56 -23.37 -15.54
C VAL A 202 12.34 -22.55 -15.13
N GLY A 203 11.33 -23.16 -14.51
CA GLY A 203 10.14 -22.49 -14.03
C GLY A 203 10.43 -21.45 -12.94
N TYR A 204 11.30 -21.76 -11.98
CA TYR A 204 11.64 -20.83 -10.90
C TYR A 204 12.42 -19.62 -11.42
N ILE A 205 13.39 -19.84 -12.32
CA ILE A 205 14.12 -18.78 -13.02
C ILE A 205 13.14 -17.87 -13.77
N ALA A 206 12.19 -18.46 -14.51
CA ALA A 206 11.18 -17.73 -15.26
C ALA A 206 10.26 -16.91 -14.34
N ALA A 207 9.83 -17.48 -13.21
CA ALA A 207 8.98 -16.78 -12.24
C ALA A 207 9.66 -15.53 -11.68
N ILE A 208 10.91 -15.65 -11.22
CA ILE A 208 11.67 -14.52 -10.68
C ILE A 208 11.90 -13.44 -11.73
N ASN A 209 12.31 -13.83 -12.95
CA ASN A 209 12.53 -12.88 -14.03
C ASN A 209 11.23 -12.16 -14.42
N ARG A 210 10.10 -12.87 -14.42
CA ARG A 210 8.78 -12.27 -14.67
C ARG A 210 8.37 -11.29 -13.57
N LEU A 211 8.57 -11.62 -12.30
CA LEU A 211 8.34 -10.70 -11.17
C LEU A 211 9.19 -9.44 -11.30
N ARG A 212 10.48 -9.56 -11.66
CA ARG A 212 11.35 -8.38 -11.90
C ARG A 212 10.82 -7.47 -13.00
N VAL A 213 10.27 -8.03 -14.08
CA VAL A 213 9.61 -7.25 -15.13
C VAL A 213 8.38 -6.52 -14.56
N ARG A 214 7.54 -7.19 -13.76
CA ARG A 214 6.37 -6.55 -13.12
C ARG A 214 6.76 -5.42 -12.18
N PHE A 215 7.79 -5.61 -11.36
CA PHE A 215 8.30 -4.59 -10.45
C PHE A 215 8.80 -3.36 -11.21
N ALA A 216 9.57 -3.57 -12.28
CA ALA A 216 10.09 -2.48 -13.10
C ALA A 216 8.95 -1.70 -13.80
N GLN A 217 7.98 -2.41 -14.39
CA GLN A 217 6.81 -1.80 -15.00
C GLN A 217 6.02 -0.97 -13.99
N TYR A 218 5.77 -1.52 -12.80
CA TYR A 218 5.04 -0.80 -11.77
C TYR A 218 5.79 0.43 -11.27
N LYS A 219 7.11 0.34 -11.06
CA LYS A 219 7.96 1.46 -10.64
C LYS A 219 8.04 2.58 -11.69
N GLN A 220 8.02 2.23 -12.98
CA GLN A 220 7.97 3.21 -14.08
C GLN A 220 6.66 4.01 -14.06
N LEU A 221 5.54 3.34 -13.78
CA LEU A 221 4.22 3.98 -13.70
C LEU A 221 3.98 4.69 -12.36
N ASN A 222 4.67 4.24 -11.31
CA ASN A 222 4.52 4.71 -9.93
C ASN A 222 5.90 5.03 -9.37
N SER A 223 6.47 6.16 -9.77
CA SER A 223 7.85 6.54 -9.41
C SER A 223 8.10 6.58 -7.89
N CYS A 224 7.08 6.88 -7.09
CA CYS A 224 7.14 6.87 -5.63
C CYS A 224 6.84 5.50 -4.99
N SER A 225 6.53 4.46 -5.76
CA SER A 225 6.31 3.12 -5.20
C SER A 225 7.55 2.63 -4.47
N LYS A 226 7.36 1.75 -3.50
CA LYS A 226 8.47 1.02 -2.89
C LYS A 226 9.21 0.18 -3.93
N THR A 227 10.43 -0.18 -3.58
CA THR A 227 11.18 -1.22 -4.28
C THR A 227 10.77 -2.56 -3.69
N TYR A 228 10.33 -3.48 -4.55
CA TYR A 228 9.97 -4.85 -4.16
C TYR A 228 11.22 -5.71 -4.08
N LEU A 229 11.23 -6.61 -3.12
CA LEU A 229 12.35 -7.51 -2.84
C LEU A 229 12.09 -8.90 -3.42
N ILE A 230 13.17 -9.55 -3.87
CA ILE A 230 13.18 -11.00 -4.08
C ILE A 230 14.25 -11.59 -3.16
N SER A 231 13.83 -12.43 -2.23
CA SER A 231 14.74 -13.21 -1.39
C SER A 231 14.66 -14.70 -1.73
N GLY A 232 15.61 -15.46 -1.22
CA GLY A 232 15.55 -16.92 -1.28
C GLY A 232 16.33 -17.57 -0.14
N ALA A 233 16.02 -18.82 0.16
CA ALA A 233 16.58 -19.52 1.31
C ALA A 233 17.30 -20.83 0.93
N PRO A 234 18.42 -20.75 0.18
CA PRO A 234 19.19 -21.94 -0.16
C PRO A 234 19.81 -22.60 1.08
N GLN A 235 20.00 -23.91 1.05
CA GLN A 235 20.78 -24.62 2.08
C GLN A 235 22.28 -24.40 1.91
N CYS A 236 23.09 -24.63 2.94
CA CYS A 236 24.53 -24.34 2.88
C CYS A 236 25.40 -25.17 1.91
N PRO A 237 25.09 -26.43 1.52
CA PRO A 237 25.98 -27.20 0.65
C PRO A 237 26.16 -26.55 -0.73
N LEU A 238 27.39 -26.60 -1.26
CA LEU A 238 27.70 -26.19 -2.63
C LEU A 238 28.29 -27.37 -3.41
N PRO A 239 27.83 -27.68 -4.63
CA PRO A 239 26.74 -27.00 -5.36
C PRO A 239 25.38 -27.19 -4.67
N GLU A 240 24.59 -26.13 -4.61
CA GLU A 240 23.27 -26.16 -3.98
C GLU A 240 22.24 -26.68 -5.00
N GLN A 241 21.47 -27.69 -4.59
CA GLN A 241 20.72 -28.55 -5.52
C GLN A 241 19.37 -27.98 -5.94
N ASN A 242 18.70 -27.23 -5.07
CA ASN A 242 17.30 -26.85 -5.27
C ASN A 242 17.14 -25.45 -5.90
N MET A 243 18.10 -24.58 -5.64
CA MET A 243 18.11 -23.16 -5.99
C MET A 243 19.40 -22.72 -6.67
N GLY A 244 20.46 -23.53 -6.71
CA GLY A 244 21.75 -23.13 -7.27
C GLY A 244 21.67 -22.57 -8.70
N LEU A 245 20.93 -23.21 -9.61
CA LEU A 245 20.71 -22.68 -10.97
C LEU A 245 19.85 -21.42 -10.95
N THR A 246 18.84 -21.37 -10.07
CA THR A 246 17.96 -20.21 -9.90
C THR A 246 18.74 -18.98 -9.45
N ILE A 247 19.62 -19.13 -8.46
CA ILE A 247 20.49 -18.05 -7.95
C ILE A 247 21.48 -17.59 -9.03
N THR A 248 22.01 -18.53 -9.81
CA THR A 248 22.96 -18.24 -10.89
C THR A 248 22.31 -17.48 -12.04
N ASN A 249 21.04 -17.74 -12.35
CA ASN A 249 20.38 -17.26 -13.57
C ASN A 249 19.23 -16.25 -13.36
N ALA A 250 18.86 -15.97 -12.11
CA ALA A 250 17.87 -14.97 -11.76
C ALA A 250 18.39 -14.05 -10.66
N LYS A 251 17.85 -12.82 -10.59
CA LYS A 251 18.37 -11.77 -9.70
C LYS A 251 17.65 -11.78 -8.35
N PHE A 252 18.35 -12.16 -7.29
CA PHE A 252 17.93 -11.99 -5.89
C PHE A 252 18.50 -10.71 -5.28
N ASP A 253 17.77 -10.10 -4.34
CA ASP A 253 18.27 -9.00 -3.50
C ASP A 253 18.90 -9.55 -2.21
N ILE A 254 18.34 -10.64 -1.68
CA ILE A 254 18.68 -11.22 -0.38
C ILE A 254 18.75 -12.75 -0.50
N LEU A 255 19.71 -13.38 0.17
CA LEU A 255 19.76 -14.84 0.35
C LEU A 255 19.90 -15.18 1.84
N PHE A 256 18.91 -15.89 2.37
CA PHE A 256 18.85 -16.43 3.71
C PHE A 256 19.46 -17.83 3.75
N ILE A 257 20.79 -17.91 3.61
CA ILE A 257 21.48 -19.20 3.50
C ILE A 257 21.30 -20.00 4.80
N GLN A 258 20.68 -21.17 4.70
CA GLN A 258 20.38 -22.02 5.85
C GLN A 258 21.65 -22.77 6.27
N PHE A 259 22.36 -22.25 7.29
CA PHE A 259 23.57 -22.87 7.84
C PHE A 259 23.24 -23.87 8.96
N TYR A 260 22.24 -24.71 8.73
CA TYR A 260 21.75 -25.77 9.63
C TYR A 260 21.19 -26.95 8.82
N ASN A 261 20.82 -28.04 9.50
CA ASN A 261 20.32 -29.31 8.92
C ASN A 261 21.29 -30.02 7.95
N ASN A 262 22.56 -29.60 7.93
CA ASN A 262 23.56 -30.02 6.95
C ASN A 262 24.91 -30.32 7.61
N GLY A 263 24.91 -30.68 8.91
CA GLY A 263 26.14 -30.93 9.67
C GLY A 263 27.05 -32.00 9.05
N ALA A 264 26.46 -33.00 8.37
CA ALA A 264 27.19 -34.04 7.64
C ALA A 264 27.95 -33.50 6.41
N ASN A 265 27.45 -32.43 5.79
CA ASN A 265 28.11 -31.73 4.68
C ASN A 265 29.19 -30.75 5.15
N GLY A 266 29.32 -30.55 6.47
CA GLY A 266 30.40 -29.77 7.07
C GLY A 266 30.29 -28.26 6.87
N CYS A 267 29.13 -27.72 6.47
CA CYS A 267 28.98 -26.29 6.14
C CYS A 267 28.20 -25.47 7.17
N THR A 268 27.71 -26.06 8.27
CA THR A 268 26.77 -25.40 9.19
C THR A 268 27.46 -24.42 10.14
N ALA A 269 26.66 -23.55 10.74
CA ALA A 269 27.13 -22.63 11.77
C ALA A 269 27.64 -23.38 13.01
N ARG A 270 27.10 -24.58 13.28
CA ARG A 270 27.64 -25.51 14.29
C ARG A 270 29.06 -25.95 13.94
N ASN A 271 29.35 -26.33 12.68
CA ASN A 271 30.71 -26.70 12.26
C ASN A 271 31.71 -25.54 12.49
N TYR A 272 31.29 -24.29 12.25
CA TYR A 272 32.07 -23.11 12.64
C TYR A 272 32.29 -23.05 14.15
N SER A 273 31.23 -23.15 14.95
CA SER A 273 31.31 -22.98 16.41
C SER A 273 32.23 -24.03 17.06
N SER A 274 32.05 -25.30 16.71
CA SER A 274 32.75 -26.42 17.34
C SER A 274 34.23 -26.55 16.93
N SER A 275 34.64 -25.95 15.81
CA SER A 275 36.03 -26.04 15.35
C SER A 275 36.98 -25.17 16.18
N THR A 276 38.13 -25.72 16.57
CA THR A 276 39.24 -24.95 17.17
C THR A 276 39.98 -24.10 16.13
N ASN A 277 39.97 -24.51 14.86
CA ASN A 277 40.53 -23.76 13.74
C ASN A 277 39.41 -23.32 12.79
N LYS A 278 39.06 -22.03 12.84
CA LYS A 278 37.95 -21.48 12.05
C LYS A 278 38.20 -21.54 10.54
N ALA A 279 39.46 -21.47 10.10
CA ALA A 279 39.83 -21.55 8.69
C ALA A 279 39.55 -22.93 8.08
N THR A 280 39.56 -23.99 8.89
CA THR A 280 39.29 -25.38 8.46
C THR A 280 37.97 -25.91 8.99
N SER A 281 37.08 -25.03 9.49
CA SER A 281 35.80 -25.42 10.08
C SER A 281 34.78 -25.98 9.09
N GLY A 282 35.02 -25.83 7.79
CA GLY A 282 34.09 -26.23 6.73
C GLY A 282 32.95 -25.24 6.47
N PHE A 283 32.64 -24.35 7.43
CA PHE A 283 31.70 -23.25 7.25
C PHE A 283 32.07 -22.40 6.02
N ASN A 284 31.14 -22.31 5.07
CA ASN A 284 31.47 -21.98 3.69
C ASN A 284 30.89 -20.63 3.22
N TYR A 285 30.65 -19.68 4.13
CA TYR A 285 30.11 -18.35 3.79
C TYR A 285 30.90 -17.63 2.66
N ASN A 286 32.24 -17.69 2.69
CA ASN A 286 33.06 -17.06 1.63
C ASN A 286 32.94 -17.78 0.27
N LYS A 287 32.64 -19.09 0.27
CA LYS A 287 32.33 -19.81 -0.97
C LYS A 287 30.98 -19.35 -1.53
N TRP A 288 30.00 -19.10 -0.66
CA TRP A 288 28.72 -18.50 -1.03
C TRP A 288 28.86 -17.09 -1.63
N VAL A 289 29.68 -16.23 -1.01
CA VAL A 289 30.06 -14.92 -1.57
C VAL A 289 30.60 -15.06 -3.00
N THR A 290 31.53 -16.00 -3.21
CA THR A 290 32.13 -16.24 -4.53
C THR A 290 31.09 -16.76 -5.53
N PHE A 291 30.30 -17.76 -5.14
CA PHE A 291 29.26 -18.36 -5.97
C PHE A 291 28.23 -17.32 -6.42
N VAL A 292 27.68 -16.54 -5.49
CA VAL A 292 26.65 -15.54 -5.78
C VAL A 292 27.16 -14.44 -6.70
N ASN A 293 28.40 -13.97 -6.51
CA ASN A 293 28.99 -12.94 -7.37
C ASN A 293 29.38 -13.42 -8.77
N SER A 294 29.37 -14.74 -9.01
CA SER A 294 29.63 -15.30 -10.34
C SER A 294 28.41 -15.34 -11.26
N GLY A 295 27.20 -15.09 -10.72
CA GLY A 295 25.93 -15.19 -11.45
C GLY A 295 25.08 -13.93 -11.45
N ALA A 296 23.82 -14.07 -11.85
CA ALA A 296 22.84 -12.98 -11.95
C ALA A 296 22.49 -12.32 -10.61
N SER A 297 22.75 -13.02 -9.49
CA SER A 297 22.55 -12.51 -8.12
C SER A 297 23.77 -11.77 -7.56
N ALA A 298 24.74 -11.38 -8.40
CA ALA A 298 25.89 -10.62 -7.94
C ALA A 298 25.46 -9.37 -7.14
N GLY A 299 26.06 -9.20 -5.96
CA GLY A 299 25.72 -8.12 -5.02
C GLY A 299 24.53 -8.39 -4.09
N ALA A 300 23.83 -9.54 -4.20
CA ALA A 300 22.80 -9.92 -3.24
C ALA A 300 23.37 -9.98 -1.81
N LYS A 301 22.57 -9.57 -0.83
CA LYS A 301 22.94 -9.59 0.59
C LYS A 301 22.76 -11.00 1.16
N LEU A 302 23.81 -11.52 1.80
CA LEU A 302 23.84 -12.85 2.36
C LEU A 302 23.65 -12.78 3.87
N TYR A 303 22.67 -13.52 4.35
CA TYR A 303 22.34 -13.66 5.76
C TYR A 303 22.82 -15.02 6.24
N ILE A 304 23.33 -15.05 7.48
CA ILE A 304 23.61 -16.32 8.16
C ILE A 304 22.29 -16.84 8.72
N GLY A 305 21.73 -17.89 8.12
CA GLY A 305 20.53 -18.58 8.63
C GLY A 305 20.87 -19.49 9.81
N LEU A 306 20.18 -19.34 10.93
CA LEU A 306 20.34 -20.12 12.15
C LEU A 306 18.98 -20.66 12.65
N LEU A 307 19.03 -21.72 13.44
CA LEU A 307 17.87 -22.21 14.18
C LEU A 307 17.58 -21.33 15.40
N GLY A 308 16.31 -20.99 15.63
CA GLY A 308 15.86 -20.19 16.77
C GLY A 308 15.93 -20.93 18.11
N SER A 309 15.92 -22.27 18.07
CA SER A 309 16.14 -23.15 19.21
C SER A 309 16.65 -24.52 18.75
N ASN A 310 17.03 -25.38 19.69
CA ASN A 310 17.36 -26.80 19.42
C ASN A 310 16.15 -27.65 19.00
N TYR A 311 14.93 -27.11 19.04
CA TYR A 311 13.70 -27.78 18.59
C TYR A 311 13.23 -27.33 17.20
N ALA A 312 13.90 -26.34 16.60
CA ALA A 312 13.47 -25.74 15.33
C ALA A 312 13.93 -26.53 14.09
N GLY A 313 14.78 -27.54 14.27
CA GLY A 313 15.38 -28.34 13.21
C GLY A 313 16.28 -29.42 13.79
N THR A 314 17.38 -29.74 13.11
CA THR A 314 18.38 -30.69 13.59
C THR A 314 19.06 -30.14 14.84
N ALA A 315 18.75 -30.71 16.01
CA ALA A 315 19.18 -30.19 17.30
C ALA A 315 20.70 -30.01 17.44
N SER A 316 21.50 -30.86 16.80
CA SER A 316 22.96 -30.74 16.81
C SER A 316 23.48 -29.52 16.05
N ASP A 317 22.74 -29.01 15.07
CA ASP A 317 23.13 -27.85 14.27
C ASP A 317 22.71 -26.50 14.90
N TYR A 318 21.84 -26.49 15.90
CA TYR A 318 21.54 -25.29 16.69
C TYR A 318 22.82 -24.79 17.39
N ILE A 319 23.04 -23.47 17.42
CA ILE A 319 24.13 -22.83 18.15
C ILE A 319 23.62 -21.91 19.25
N LEU A 320 24.33 -21.86 20.38
CA LEU A 320 24.03 -20.94 21.47
C LEU A 320 24.27 -19.49 21.04
N ALA A 321 23.64 -18.54 21.72
CA ALA A 321 23.89 -17.12 21.48
C ALA A 321 25.38 -16.75 21.68
N SER A 322 26.04 -17.32 22.70
CA SER A 322 27.48 -17.15 22.93
C SER A 322 28.36 -17.65 21.78
N GLU A 323 27.88 -18.62 21.01
CA GLU A 323 28.54 -19.20 19.83
C GLU A 323 28.25 -18.38 18.56
N ALA A 324 27.05 -17.81 18.45
CA ALA A 324 26.66 -16.96 17.33
C ALA A 324 27.44 -15.63 17.32
N LYS A 325 27.73 -15.05 18.50
CA LYS A 325 28.46 -13.78 18.61
C LYS A 325 29.82 -13.76 17.88
N PRO A 326 30.77 -14.70 18.11
CA PRO A 326 32.03 -14.73 17.38
C PRO A 326 31.88 -15.07 15.89
N LEU A 327 30.82 -15.81 15.50
CA LEU A 327 30.51 -16.06 14.09
C LEU A 327 30.11 -14.76 13.37
N ILE A 328 29.17 -14.01 13.94
CA ILE A 328 28.73 -12.71 13.39
C ILE A 328 29.94 -11.76 13.32
N ALA A 329 30.73 -11.66 14.39
CA ALA A 329 31.93 -10.83 14.41
C ALA A 329 32.97 -11.22 13.35
N ALA A 330 33.06 -12.48 12.94
CA ALA A 330 33.99 -12.89 11.89
C ALA A 330 33.57 -12.47 10.47
N TYR A 331 32.26 -12.34 10.21
CA TYR A 331 31.74 -12.14 8.84
C TYR A 331 31.05 -10.79 8.60
N HIS A 332 30.74 -10.01 9.65
CA HIS A 332 30.06 -8.71 9.50
C HIS A 332 30.75 -7.73 8.55
N GLY A 333 32.09 -7.80 8.44
CA GLY A 333 32.91 -6.96 7.56
C GLY A 333 32.81 -7.31 6.08
N ALA A 334 32.22 -8.46 5.71
CA ALA A 334 32.05 -8.81 4.30
C ALA A 334 31.03 -7.88 3.61
N THR A 335 31.34 -7.41 2.40
CA THR A 335 30.49 -6.48 1.65
C THR A 335 29.06 -6.99 1.44
N GLN A 336 28.91 -8.31 1.24
CA GLN A 336 27.61 -8.95 1.07
C GLN A 336 26.90 -9.30 2.37
N PHE A 337 27.54 -9.21 3.54
CA PHE A 337 26.86 -9.49 4.81
C PHE A 337 25.61 -8.61 4.97
N GLY A 338 24.44 -9.23 5.12
CA GLY A 338 23.16 -8.54 5.30
C GLY A 338 22.65 -8.62 6.74
N GLY A 339 23.10 -9.61 7.50
CA GLY A 339 22.63 -9.86 8.85
C GLY A 339 22.45 -11.35 9.16
N VAL A 340 21.50 -11.66 10.03
CA VAL A 340 21.13 -13.03 10.44
C VAL A 340 19.69 -13.30 10.08
N MET A 341 19.41 -14.52 9.63
CA MET A 341 18.05 -15.04 9.48
C MET A 341 17.82 -16.12 10.54
N LEU A 342 16.62 -16.16 11.12
CA LEU A 342 16.25 -17.16 12.11
C LEU A 342 15.04 -17.97 11.67
N TRP A 343 15.18 -19.29 11.74
CA TRP A 343 14.13 -20.28 11.61
C TRP A 343 13.71 -20.82 12.99
N GLU A 344 12.54 -20.54 13.53
CA GLU A 344 11.59 -19.48 13.15
C GLU A 344 11.09 -18.72 14.41
N ALA A 345 10.17 -17.77 14.22
CA ALA A 345 9.69 -16.83 15.23
C ALA A 345 9.29 -17.46 16.57
N THR A 346 8.50 -18.53 16.54
CA THR A 346 7.98 -19.17 17.75
C THR A 346 9.06 -19.88 18.52
N TYR A 347 9.92 -20.64 17.85
CA TYR A 347 11.07 -21.28 18.48
C TYR A 347 12.06 -20.26 19.06
N ALA A 348 12.34 -19.18 18.33
CA ALA A 348 13.25 -18.14 18.80
C ALA A 348 12.67 -17.33 19.98
N GLU A 349 11.36 -17.10 20.02
CA GLU A 349 10.64 -16.45 21.13
C GLU A 349 10.64 -17.31 22.39
N ASN A 350 10.36 -18.61 22.25
CA ASN A 350 10.27 -19.53 23.37
C ASN A 350 11.64 -19.88 23.96
N ASN A 351 12.72 -19.59 23.24
CA ASN A 351 14.09 -19.71 23.73
C ASN A 351 14.48 -18.45 24.54
N ASN A 352 13.95 -18.34 25.76
CA ASN A 352 14.01 -17.15 26.62
C ASN A 352 14.82 -17.32 27.91
N ALA A 353 15.38 -18.50 28.16
CA ALA A 353 16.23 -18.81 29.31
C ALA A 353 17.72 -18.86 28.91
N VAL A 354 18.17 -17.89 28.11
CA VAL A 354 19.56 -17.89 27.59
C VAL A 354 20.53 -17.36 28.64
N THR A 355 21.47 -18.21 29.06
CA THR A 355 22.48 -17.87 30.06
C THR A 355 23.26 -16.60 29.66
N GLY A 356 23.33 -15.63 30.57
CA GLY A 356 24.02 -14.35 30.36
C GLY A 356 23.16 -13.24 29.76
N TYR A 357 21.89 -13.51 29.41
CA TYR A 357 20.98 -12.53 28.81
C TYR A 357 19.58 -12.58 29.45
N PRO A 358 19.43 -12.20 30.74
CA PRO A 358 18.16 -12.30 31.45
C PRO A 358 17.09 -11.41 30.81
N GLY A 359 15.89 -11.96 30.64
CA GLY A 359 14.73 -11.24 30.09
C GLY A 359 14.74 -11.05 28.58
N MET A 360 15.68 -11.67 27.86
CA MET A 360 15.74 -11.63 26.39
C MET A 360 15.54 -13.02 25.80
N ASN A 361 14.82 -13.09 24.70
CA ASN A 361 14.73 -14.30 23.88
C ASN A 361 15.83 -14.35 22.81
N TYR A 362 15.96 -15.50 22.15
CA TYR A 362 17.09 -15.76 21.25
C TYR A 362 17.22 -14.71 20.14
N TYR A 363 16.13 -14.34 19.48
CA TYR A 363 16.19 -13.37 18.38
C TYR A 363 16.53 -11.95 18.85
N GLN A 364 16.09 -11.54 20.04
CA GLN A 364 16.50 -10.27 20.66
C GLN A 364 18.00 -10.26 20.97
N ILE A 365 18.55 -11.38 21.44
CA ILE A 365 19.98 -11.50 21.74
C ILE A 365 20.81 -11.43 20.46
N ILE A 366 20.41 -12.16 19.41
CA ILE A 366 21.07 -12.08 18.10
C ILE A 366 21.04 -10.65 17.56
N LYS A 367 19.90 -9.94 17.65
CA LYS A 367 19.84 -8.53 17.26
C LYS A 367 20.83 -7.69 18.07
N SER A 368 20.98 -7.92 19.37
CA SER A 368 21.91 -7.16 20.20
C SER A 368 23.37 -7.30 19.75
N PHE A 369 23.74 -8.43 19.13
CA PHE A 369 25.08 -8.63 18.55
C PHE A 369 25.25 -7.94 17.20
N LEU A 370 24.14 -7.73 16.49
CA LEU A 370 24.11 -7.07 15.19
C LEU A 370 24.07 -5.55 15.31
N ALA A 371 23.43 -5.02 16.36
CA ALA A 371 23.23 -3.59 16.57
C ALA A 371 24.51 -2.72 16.49
N PRO A 372 25.67 -3.15 17.01
CA PRO A 372 26.93 -2.40 16.88
C PRO A 372 27.40 -2.20 15.44
N TYR A 373 26.91 -3.00 14.49
CA TYR A 373 27.26 -2.93 13.07
C TYR A 373 26.20 -2.19 12.24
N ALA A 374 25.20 -1.58 12.89
CA ALA A 374 24.28 -0.69 12.21
C ALA A 374 25.05 0.52 11.68
N PRO A 375 24.75 1.00 10.46
CA PRO A 375 25.39 2.20 9.95
C PRO A 375 25.14 3.38 10.91
N THR A 376 26.16 4.21 11.14
CA THR A 376 25.99 5.45 11.89
C THR A 376 24.93 6.29 11.18
N VAL A 377 23.83 6.62 11.88
CA VAL A 377 22.67 7.31 11.31
C VAL A 377 23.13 8.64 10.71
N THR A 378 23.39 8.64 9.42
CA THR A 378 23.50 9.87 8.63
C THR A 378 22.12 10.03 8.04
N SER A 379 21.29 10.83 8.71
CA SER A 379 19.95 11.14 8.22
C SER A 379 20.06 11.93 6.92
N THR A 380 20.15 11.24 5.80
CA THR A 380 19.75 11.81 4.51
C THR A 380 18.29 11.46 4.32
N THR A 381 17.43 12.35 4.78
CA THR A 381 16.04 12.37 4.32
C THR A 381 16.08 12.70 2.84
N ALA A 382 16.10 11.67 1.99
CA ALA A 382 15.75 11.84 0.59
C ALA A 382 14.24 12.13 0.55
N ILE A 383 13.90 13.41 0.72
CA ILE A 383 12.59 13.89 0.35
C ILE A 383 12.49 13.62 -1.15
N CYS A 384 11.44 12.91 -1.57
CA CYS A 384 11.01 12.95 -2.96
C CYS A 384 10.49 14.37 -3.22
N ALA A 385 11.43 15.30 -3.39
CA ALA A 385 11.19 16.70 -3.64
C ALA A 385 11.28 16.91 -5.15
N THR A 386 10.19 17.33 -5.75
CA THR A 386 10.18 17.91 -7.11
C THR A 386 10.91 19.25 -7.05
N THR A 387 12.23 19.24 -7.13
CA THR A 387 13.05 20.45 -7.27
C THR A 387 13.39 20.66 -8.73
N THR A 388 12.61 21.53 -9.39
CA THR A 388 13.02 22.21 -10.62
C THR A 388 14.21 23.11 -10.29
N SER A 389 15.42 22.69 -10.66
CA SER A 389 16.50 23.61 -10.93
C SER A 389 17.06 23.29 -12.31
N ARG A 390 16.98 24.27 -13.22
CA ARG A 390 17.81 24.27 -14.41
C ARG A 390 18.40 25.66 -14.58
N SER A 391 19.71 25.67 -14.42
CA SER A 391 20.66 26.69 -14.83
C SER A 391 20.37 27.22 -16.22
N VAL A 392 20.47 28.54 -16.34
CA VAL A 392 20.42 29.31 -17.59
C VAL A 392 21.72 29.08 -18.37
N PRO A 393 21.68 28.55 -19.61
CA PRO A 393 22.77 28.74 -20.56
C PRO A 393 22.50 30.02 -21.34
N THR A 394 23.40 30.98 -21.19
CA THR A 394 23.55 32.15 -22.06
C THR A 394 23.85 31.70 -23.49
N SER A 395 22.97 32.04 -24.44
CA SER A 395 23.28 31.98 -25.88
C SER A 395 23.52 33.39 -26.40
N LYS A 396 24.70 33.60 -26.99
CA LYS A 396 25.06 34.78 -27.78
C LYS A 396 24.63 34.55 -29.23
N SER A 397 24.05 35.61 -29.80
CA SER A 397 24.16 36.08 -31.19
C SER A 397 23.85 35.09 -32.33
N SER A 398 22.82 35.39 -33.13
CA SER A 398 23.04 36.19 -34.34
C SER A 398 21.73 36.59 -35.01
N THR A 399 21.79 37.83 -35.49
CA THR A 399 20.86 38.65 -36.24
C THR A 399 20.36 37.98 -37.52
N THR A 400 19.12 38.28 -37.95
CA THR A 400 18.86 39.06 -39.18
C THR A 400 17.36 39.45 -39.24
N SER A 401 17.15 40.72 -39.57
CA SER A 401 15.90 41.47 -39.62
C SER A 401 15.21 41.35 -40.99
N SER A 402 13.88 41.40 -41.01
CA SER A 402 13.03 42.20 -41.93
C SER A 402 11.64 41.57 -42.06
N ARG A 403 10.55 42.26 -42.38
CA ARG A 403 10.09 43.64 -42.22
C ARG A 403 8.58 43.55 -42.44
N LEU A 404 7.78 44.23 -41.63
CA LEU A 404 6.33 44.34 -41.78
C LEU A 404 5.95 45.01 -43.11
N THR A 405 4.82 44.59 -43.69
CA THR A 405 3.95 45.53 -44.40
C THR A 405 2.48 45.22 -44.16
N THR A 406 1.77 46.28 -43.81
CA THR A 406 0.38 46.38 -43.40
C THR A 406 -0.43 46.96 -44.56
N THR A 407 -1.69 46.54 -44.77
CA THR A 407 -2.68 47.45 -45.37
C THR A 407 -4.11 47.19 -44.87
N LYS A 408 -4.79 48.31 -44.59
CA LYS A 408 -6.11 48.54 -43.97
C LYS A 408 -7.28 48.44 -44.97
N ILE A 409 -8.43 47.87 -44.60
CA ILE A 409 -9.75 48.45 -44.16
C ILE A 409 -10.59 49.17 -45.24
N THR A 410 -11.87 48.76 -45.36
CA THR A 410 -13.17 49.49 -45.56
C THR A 410 -14.09 48.68 -46.51
N THR A 411 -15.43 48.56 -46.43
CA THR A 411 -16.53 48.97 -45.53
C THR A 411 -17.78 48.12 -45.84
N ALA A 412 -18.76 48.13 -44.94
CA ALA A 412 -19.93 47.24 -44.85
C ALA A 412 -21.15 47.56 -45.75
N SER A 413 -22.04 46.59 -45.95
CA SER A 413 -23.47 46.68 -45.56
C SER A 413 -24.28 45.36 -45.69
N SER A 414 -24.99 45.10 -44.59
CA SER A 414 -26.12 44.20 -44.24
C SER A 414 -26.88 43.34 -45.26
N THR A 415 -27.14 42.07 -44.92
CA THR A 415 -28.45 41.58 -44.43
C THR A 415 -28.38 40.17 -43.81
N SER A 416 -29.37 39.85 -42.99
CA SER A 416 -29.48 38.83 -41.94
C SER A 416 -29.59 37.35 -42.34
N SER A 417 -28.94 36.45 -41.59
CA SER A 417 -29.53 35.16 -41.13
C SER A 417 -28.56 34.36 -40.23
N SER A 418 -29.07 33.93 -39.07
CA SER A 418 -28.62 32.85 -38.16
C SER A 418 -27.16 32.34 -38.26
N THR A 419 -26.33 32.70 -37.27
CA THR A 419 -25.03 32.06 -37.04
C THR A 419 -25.13 30.93 -36.02
N LYS A 420 -25.03 29.70 -36.53
CA LYS A 420 -24.54 28.51 -35.85
C LYS A 420 -23.16 28.79 -35.21
N PRO A 421 -22.87 28.38 -33.97
CA PRO A 421 -21.50 28.46 -33.43
C PRO A 421 -20.57 27.43 -34.11
N PRO A 422 -19.28 27.74 -34.26
CA PRO A 422 -18.36 26.97 -35.08
C PRO A 422 -18.01 25.62 -34.46
N THR A 423 -17.93 24.62 -35.33
CA THR A 423 -17.33 23.31 -35.11
C THR A 423 -15.83 23.45 -34.80
N SER A 424 -15.38 23.02 -33.63
CA SER A 424 -13.96 22.88 -33.30
C SER A 424 -13.41 21.55 -33.83
N SER A 425 -12.67 21.64 -34.92
CA SER A 425 -11.93 20.55 -35.56
C SER A 425 -10.66 20.17 -34.76
N CYS A 426 -10.46 18.87 -34.51
CA CYS A 426 -9.20 18.30 -34.02
C CYS A 426 -8.10 18.42 -35.09
N THR A 427 -7.29 19.47 -35.04
CA THR A 427 -6.13 19.66 -35.94
C THR A 427 -4.87 19.05 -35.32
N GLY A 428 -4.74 17.72 -35.34
CA GLY A 428 -3.50 17.07 -34.90
C GLY A 428 -3.69 15.63 -34.42
N LEU A 429 -4.14 14.74 -35.30
CA LEU A 429 -4.22 13.30 -35.03
C LEU A 429 -2.88 12.60 -35.31
N ALA A 430 -2.28 12.02 -34.27
CA ALA A 430 -1.05 11.24 -34.35
C ALA A 430 -1.30 9.77 -33.98
N LEU A 431 -0.41 8.88 -34.43
CA LEU A 431 -0.44 7.48 -34.02
C LEU A 431 -0.04 7.37 -32.55
N ALA A 432 -0.84 6.67 -31.75
CA ALA A 432 -0.60 6.45 -30.33
C ALA A 432 0.80 5.86 -30.12
N THR A 433 1.61 6.54 -29.31
CA THR A 433 2.99 6.12 -28.99
C THR A 433 3.16 6.10 -27.47
N PRO A 434 3.44 4.92 -26.85
CA PRO A 434 3.63 3.61 -27.50
C PRO A 434 2.32 3.03 -28.08
N LYS A 435 2.45 2.23 -29.14
CA LYS A 435 1.32 1.56 -29.80
C LYS A 435 0.56 0.69 -28.77
N PRO A 436 -0.76 0.89 -28.57
CA PRO A 436 -1.53 0.07 -27.64
C PRO A 436 -1.52 -1.41 -28.06
N SER A 437 -1.38 -2.32 -27.08
CA SER A 437 -1.16 -3.75 -27.31
C SER A 437 -2.31 -4.47 -28.03
N THR A 438 -3.51 -3.90 -28.00
CA THR A 438 -4.71 -4.41 -28.68
C THR A 438 -5.04 -3.70 -29.99
N ALA A 439 -4.33 -2.60 -30.32
CA ALA A 439 -4.65 -1.76 -31.46
C ALA A 439 -4.03 -2.30 -32.77
N LEU A 440 -4.88 -2.53 -33.78
CA LEU A 440 -4.48 -3.02 -35.09
C LEU A 440 -4.14 -1.84 -35.99
N CYS A 441 -2.94 -1.29 -35.81
CA CYS A 441 -2.48 -0.11 -36.55
C CYS A 441 -1.61 -0.49 -37.75
N GLY A 442 -2.06 -0.19 -38.96
CA GLY A 442 -1.30 -0.28 -40.22
C GLY A 442 -1.25 -1.65 -40.88
N ILE A 443 -2.05 -2.62 -40.43
CA ILE A 443 -2.00 -4.01 -40.93
C ILE A 443 -2.59 -4.09 -42.34
N LYS A 444 -1.93 -4.77 -43.28
CA LYS A 444 -2.44 -5.03 -44.63
C LYS A 444 -3.43 -6.20 -44.62
N ALA A 445 -4.70 -5.93 -44.89
CA ALA A 445 -5.74 -6.92 -44.81
C ALA A 445 -6.93 -6.64 -45.75
N ASN A 446 -7.70 -7.70 -46.05
CA ASN A 446 -8.98 -7.62 -46.73
C ASN A 446 -10.11 -7.73 -45.70
N PHE A 447 -11.17 -6.92 -45.82
CA PHE A 447 -12.32 -6.96 -44.92
C PHE A 447 -13.20 -8.20 -45.16
N ILE A 448 -13.66 -8.83 -44.07
CA ILE A 448 -14.72 -9.84 -44.11
C ILE A 448 -15.89 -9.35 -43.26
N ALA A 449 -17.11 -9.32 -43.81
CA ALA A 449 -18.30 -8.99 -43.04
C ALA A 449 -18.57 -10.06 -41.95
N LYS A 450 -18.61 -9.65 -40.68
CA LYS A 450 -19.01 -10.46 -39.53
C LYS A 450 -20.32 -9.93 -38.95
N ALA A 451 -21.13 -10.79 -38.34
CA ALA A 451 -22.36 -10.38 -37.66
C ALA A 451 -22.08 -9.24 -36.65
N GLY A 452 -22.87 -8.17 -36.73
CA GLY A 452 -22.68 -6.97 -35.91
C GLY A 452 -21.63 -5.96 -36.42
N SER A 453 -21.02 -6.18 -37.59
CA SER A 453 -20.11 -5.22 -38.23
C SER A 453 -20.66 -4.72 -39.57
N GLY A 454 -20.34 -3.48 -39.95
CA GLY A 454 -20.88 -2.88 -41.18
C GLY A 454 -20.15 -1.63 -41.65
N ALA A 455 -20.51 -1.17 -42.85
CA ALA A 455 -19.99 0.06 -43.43
C ALA A 455 -20.77 1.29 -42.93
N LEU A 456 -20.06 2.34 -42.54
CA LEU A 456 -20.66 3.63 -42.25
C LEU A 456 -20.62 4.51 -43.51
N THR A 457 -19.42 4.88 -43.94
CA THR A 457 -19.21 5.81 -45.07
C THR A 457 -17.91 5.47 -45.78
N SER A 458 -17.86 5.72 -47.10
CA SER A 458 -16.68 5.50 -47.94
C SER A 458 -16.37 6.75 -48.76
N TYR A 459 -15.10 7.13 -48.83
CA TYR A 459 -14.61 8.25 -49.62
C TYR A 459 -13.60 7.75 -50.65
N SER A 460 -13.71 8.22 -51.90
CA SER A 460 -12.79 7.89 -53.00
C SER A 460 -12.04 9.11 -53.57
N THR A 461 -12.47 10.33 -53.24
CA THR A 461 -11.84 11.59 -53.65
C THR A 461 -11.99 12.65 -52.54
N GLY A 462 -11.12 13.66 -52.54
CA GLY A 462 -11.19 14.79 -51.58
C GLY A 462 -10.24 14.64 -50.37
N PRO A 463 -10.33 15.55 -49.38
CA PRO A 463 -9.31 15.70 -48.34
C PRO A 463 -9.15 14.47 -47.43
N TYR A 464 -10.19 13.62 -47.32
CA TYR A 464 -10.19 12.45 -46.44
C TYR A 464 -9.45 11.23 -47.00
N VAL A 465 -9.22 11.17 -48.32
CA VAL A 465 -8.36 10.13 -48.93
C VAL A 465 -6.91 10.56 -49.06
N ALA A 466 -6.60 11.84 -48.80
CA ALA A 466 -5.25 12.39 -48.95
C ALA A 466 -4.26 11.84 -47.91
N SER A 467 -4.71 11.57 -46.68
CA SER A 467 -3.89 11.02 -45.61
C SER A 467 -4.72 10.21 -44.62
N TYR A 468 -4.07 9.26 -43.93
CA TYR A 468 -4.77 8.41 -42.96
C TYR A 468 -5.27 9.25 -41.77
N GLN A 469 -4.60 10.35 -41.43
CA GLN A 469 -5.00 11.27 -40.37
C GLN A 469 -6.32 11.97 -40.68
N ALA A 470 -6.51 12.41 -41.92
CA ALA A 470 -7.76 13.05 -42.34
C ALA A 470 -8.92 12.06 -42.35
N CYS A 471 -8.65 10.81 -42.75
CA CYS A 471 -9.63 9.72 -42.70
C CYS A 471 -10.01 9.34 -41.25
N ALA A 472 -9.02 9.22 -40.37
CA ALA A 472 -9.21 8.90 -38.96
C ALA A 472 -10.01 9.99 -38.21
N ALA A 473 -9.79 11.27 -38.55
CA ALA A 473 -10.54 12.38 -37.97
C ALA A 473 -12.05 12.25 -38.21
N GLN A 474 -12.45 11.80 -39.40
CA GLN A 474 -13.86 11.55 -39.71
C GLN A 474 -14.43 10.37 -38.93
N CYS A 475 -13.63 9.31 -38.72
CA CYS A 475 -14.05 8.19 -37.89
C CYS A 475 -14.26 8.61 -36.44
N ILE A 476 -13.32 9.35 -35.85
CA ILE A 476 -13.43 9.81 -34.45
C ILE A 476 -14.59 10.80 -34.27
N ALA A 477 -14.87 11.62 -35.28
CA ALA A 477 -16.03 12.51 -35.28
C ALA A 477 -17.37 11.76 -35.48
N THR A 478 -17.34 10.47 -35.84
CA THR A 478 -18.53 9.63 -36.06
C THR A 478 -18.69 8.67 -34.89
N SER A 479 -19.67 8.91 -34.02
CA SER A 479 -19.83 8.21 -32.73
C SER A 479 -19.94 6.69 -32.80
N THR A 480 -20.31 6.12 -33.94
CA THR A 480 -20.41 4.67 -34.16
C THR A 480 -19.21 4.05 -34.87
N CYS A 481 -18.25 4.86 -35.34
CA CYS A 481 -17.10 4.36 -36.06
C CYS A 481 -16.07 3.76 -35.11
N THR A 482 -15.71 2.49 -35.36
CA THR A 482 -14.73 1.75 -34.55
C THR A 482 -13.46 1.43 -35.33
N ASN A 483 -13.52 1.44 -36.67
CA ASN A 483 -12.40 1.03 -37.53
C ASN A 483 -12.35 1.80 -38.86
N VAL A 484 -11.13 1.93 -39.39
CA VAL A 484 -10.84 2.58 -40.67
C VAL A 484 -10.03 1.66 -41.57
N TYR A 485 -10.42 1.57 -42.85
CA TYR A 485 -9.64 0.94 -43.92
C TYR A 485 -9.18 2.02 -44.90
N PHE A 486 -7.87 2.14 -45.08
CA PHE A 486 -7.28 3.27 -45.81
C PHE A 486 -6.28 2.83 -46.88
N VAL A 487 -6.37 3.47 -48.05
CA VAL A 487 -5.36 3.47 -49.12
C VAL A 487 -5.08 4.92 -49.48
N GLN A 488 -3.83 5.35 -49.29
CA GLN A 488 -3.43 6.73 -49.50
C GLN A 488 -3.67 7.17 -50.95
N GLY A 489 -4.35 8.31 -51.11
CA GLY A 489 -4.68 8.89 -52.41
C GLY A 489 -5.83 8.19 -53.15
N SER A 490 -6.40 7.11 -52.60
CA SER A 490 -7.41 6.29 -53.28
C SER A 490 -8.70 6.14 -52.49
N THR A 491 -8.65 5.68 -51.23
CA THR A 491 -9.88 5.27 -50.53
C THR A 491 -9.78 5.36 -49.01
N CYS A 492 -10.86 5.81 -48.37
CA CYS A 492 -11.05 5.88 -46.92
C CYS A 492 -12.42 5.30 -46.57
N ASN A 493 -12.46 4.16 -45.87
CA ASN A 493 -13.71 3.48 -45.49
C ASN A 493 -13.85 3.43 -43.96
N LEU A 494 -14.94 3.99 -43.44
CA LEU A 494 -15.31 4.00 -42.03
C LEU A 494 -16.23 2.81 -41.74
N LYS A 495 -15.95 2.05 -40.69
CA LYS A 495 -16.70 0.84 -40.30
C LYS A 495 -17.05 0.87 -38.82
N TYR A 496 -18.11 0.14 -38.45
CA TYR A 496 -18.50 -0.11 -37.07
C TYR A 496 -18.48 -1.61 -36.74
N GLY A 497 -18.46 -1.95 -35.45
CA GLY A 497 -18.51 -3.32 -34.95
C GLY A 497 -17.13 -3.99 -34.80
N PRO A 498 -17.10 -5.31 -34.49
CA PRO A 498 -15.87 -6.07 -34.25
C PRO A 498 -15.02 -6.18 -35.52
N VAL A 499 -13.70 -6.14 -35.35
CA VAL A 499 -12.75 -6.22 -36.48
C VAL A 499 -12.76 -7.62 -37.08
N SER A 500 -13.03 -7.73 -38.38
CA SER A 500 -13.06 -8.99 -39.11
C SER A 500 -12.31 -8.83 -40.45
N TYR A 501 -11.22 -9.57 -40.60
CA TYR A 501 -10.27 -9.40 -41.69
C TYR A 501 -9.47 -10.69 -41.97
N VAL A 502 -8.94 -10.80 -43.19
CA VAL A 502 -7.87 -11.75 -43.52
C VAL A 502 -6.58 -10.99 -43.79
N VAL A 503 -5.50 -11.36 -43.12
CA VAL A 503 -4.17 -10.82 -43.41
C VAL A 503 -3.76 -11.26 -44.82
N ASN A 504 -3.43 -10.28 -45.67
CA ASN A 504 -3.03 -10.53 -47.05
C ASN A 504 -1.54 -10.15 -47.21
N THR A 505 -0.67 -11.15 -47.16
CA THR A 505 0.79 -11.00 -47.27
C THR A 505 1.27 -10.74 -48.69
N SER A 506 0.43 -10.99 -49.70
CA SER A 506 0.71 -10.80 -51.13
C SER A 506 0.59 -9.35 -51.61
N GLY A 507 -0.01 -8.43 -50.82
CA GLY A 507 -0.06 -6.99 -51.10
C GLY A 507 -1.04 -6.52 -52.19
N VAL A 508 -1.54 -7.42 -53.04
CA VAL A 508 -2.52 -7.09 -54.09
C VAL A 508 -3.93 -6.92 -53.46
N ASN A 509 -4.56 -5.77 -53.72
CA ASN A 509 -5.89 -5.37 -53.20
C ASN A 509 -6.04 -5.29 -51.66
N ALA A 510 -4.94 -5.15 -50.91
CA ALA A 510 -4.95 -5.08 -49.44
C ALA A 510 -5.02 -3.64 -48.90
N TYR A 511 -5.98 -3.39 -47.98
CA TYR A 511 -6.15 -2.10 -47.31
C TYR A 511 -5.30 -2.05 -46.04
N SER A 512 -4.81 -0.85 -45.66
CA SER A 512 -4.24 -0.67 -44.33
C SER A 512 -5.36 -0.45 -43.31
N LEU A 513 -5.45 -1.35 -42.32
CA LEU A 513 -6.42 -1.32 -41.23
C LEU A 513 -5.89 -0.51 -40.03
N TYR A 514 -6.77 0.31 -39.45
CA TYR A 514 -6.53 1.05 -38.21
C TYR A 514 -7.79 1.01 -37.31
N THR A 515 -7.63 0.64 -36.04
CA THR A 515 -8.68 0.80 -35.01
C THR A 515 -8.68 2.23 -34.46
N THR A 516 -9.77 2.71 -33.86
CA THR A 516 -9.83 4.06 -33.27
C THR A 516 -8.75 4.31 -32.21
N ASP A 517 -8.37 3.27 -31.48
CA ASP A 517 -7.32 3.32 -30.44
C ASP A 517 -5.92 3.57 -31.00
N CYS A 518 -5.75 3.49 -32.32
CA CYS A 518 -4.51 3.87 -32.99
C CYS A 518 -4.25 5.37 -32.94
N PHE A 519 -5.19 6.20 -32.52
CA PHE A 519 -5.14 7.65 -32.71
C PHE A 519 -5.31 8.45 -31.42
N GLN A 520 -4.54 9.54 -31.28
CA GLN A 520 -4.68 10.54 -30.19
C GLN A 520 -4.79 11.95 -30.78
N CYS A 521 -5.68 12.79 -30.25
CA CYS A 521 -5.84 14.19 -30.67
C CYS A 521 -5.00 15.14 -29.79
N ALA A 522 -4.27 16.07 -30.41
CA ALA A 522 -3.41 17.02 -29.71
C ALA A 522 -4.15 18.32 -29.27
N THR A 523 -3.98 18.67 -27.97
CA THR A 523 -4.31 19.92 -27.22
C THR A 523 -5.75 20.11 -26.72
N CYS A 524 -6.08 20.51 -25.48
CA CYS A 524 -5.35 21.23 -24.40
C CYS A 524 -4.71 20.34 -23.31
N PRO A 525 -3.39 20.48 -23.03
CA PRO A 525 -2.66 19.54 -22.18
C PRO A 525 -2.58 19.85 -20.68
N ASN A 526 -3.19 20.89 -20.10
CA ASN A 526 -3.03 21.16 -18.65
C ASN A 526 -4.28 21.76 -17.99
N ALA A 527 -5.15 20.90 -17.44
CA ALA A 527 -6.02 21.25 -16.31
C ALA A 527 -5.69 20.31 -15.16
N ALA A 528 -4.55 20.58 -14.51
CA ALA A 528 -4.29 20.12 -13.16
C ALA A 528 -4.80 21.18 -12.19
N LEU A 529 -5.14 20.78 -10.95
CA LEU A 529 -5.38 21.75 -9.89
C LEU A 529 -4.15 22.64 -9.74
N ALA A 530 -4.34 23.95 -9.68
CA ALA A 530 -3.26 24.89 -9.47
C ALA A 530 -2.56 24.58 -8.13
N SER A 531 -1.22 24.52 -8.16
CA SER A 531 -0.39 24.26 -6.98
C SER A 531 0.75 25.28 -6.92
N PRO A 532 0.86 26.08 -5.84
CA PRO A 532 -0.08 26.13 -4.71
C PRO A 532 -1.46 26.67 -5.13
N ALA A 533 -2.50 26.32 -4.35
CA ALA A 533 -3.85 26.82 -4.59
C ALA A 533 -3.84 28.37 -4.58
N PRO A 534 -4.53 29.05 -5.51
CA PRO A 534 -4.61 30.51 -5.51
C PRO A 534 -5.21 31.02 -4.19
N ALA A 535 -4.71 32.15 -3.68
CA ALA A 535 -5.18 32.73 -2.43
C ALA A 535 -6.70 32.94 -2.45
N GLY A 536 -7.40 32.43 -1.43
CA GLY A 536 -8.87 32.45 -1.32
C GLY A 536 -9.61 31.31 -2.03
N SER A 537 -8.90 30.40 -2.72
CA SER A 537 -9.50 29.22 -3.36
C SER A 537 -9.48 27.99 -2.45
N ILE A 538 -10.61 27.29 -2.37
CA ILE A 538 -10.75 26.06 -1.59
C ILE A 538 -10.77 24.88 -2.57
N CYS A 539 -9.83 23.94 -2.44
CA CYS A 539 -9.67 22.81 -3.36
C CYS A 539 -9.57 21.49 -2.58
N ASN A 540 -10.17 20.43 -3.12
CA ASN A 540 -10.15 19.07 -2.55
C ASN A 540 -10.63 18.95 -1.10
N VAL A 541 -11.61 19.77 -0.70
CA VAL A 541 -12.25 19.66 0.62
C VAL A 541 -13.54 18.86 0.49
N PRO A 542 -13.72 17.76 1.24
CA PRO A 542 -15.01 17.08 1.35
C PRO A 542 -16.03 17.99 2.04
N GLY A 543 -17.16 18.26 1.38
CA GLY A 543 -18.23 19.07 1.95
C GLY A 543 -19.53 18.94 1.18
N ASN A 544 -20.66 19.21 1.86
CA ASN A 544 -21.97 19.24 1.23
C ASN A 544 -22.32 20.68 0.83
N SER A 545 -22.85 20.88 -0.38
CA SER A 545 -23.32 22.19 -0.86
C SER A 545 -24.52 22.66 -0.03
N ILE A 546 -24.51 23.92 0.42
CA ILE A 546 -25.66 24.53 1.13
C ILE A 546 -26.28 25.61 0.24
N PRO A 547 -27.61 25.66 0.07
CA PRO A 547 -28.27 26.78 -0.62
C PRO A 547 -28.07 28.10 0.15
N ALA A 548 -27.55 29.13 -0.53
CA ALA A 548 -27.45 30.49 0.00
C ALA A 548 -27.97 31.52 -1.01
N ALA A 549 -28.33 32.72 -0.54
CA ALA A 549 -28.77 33.81 -1.41
C ALA A 549 -27.70 34.16 -2.46
N GLY A 550 -28.07 34.12 -3.74
CA GLY A 550 -27.14 34.38 -4.86
C GLY A 550 -26.32 33.19 -5.35
N THR A 551 -26.63 31.96 -4.91
CA THR A 551 -25.99 30.70 -5.38
C THR A 551 -26.98 29.78 -6.11
N GLY A 552 -26.49 28.93 -7.02
CA GLY A 552 -27.33 27.92 -7.68
C GLY A 552 -26.56 26.93 -8.56
N THR A 553 -27.22 25.82 -8.94
CA THR A 553 -26.69 24.82 -9.88
C THR A 553 -26.97 25.25 -11.32
N LEU A 554 -25.93 25.31 -12.15
CA LEU A 554 -26.03 25.56 -13.59
C LEU A 554 -26.38 24.28 -14.35
N VAL A 555 -25.60 23.22 -14.12
CA VAL A 555 -25.75 21.93 -14.81
C VAL A 555 -25.28 20.81 -13.89
N ALA A 556 -26.00 19.68 -13.87
CA ALA A 556 -25.63 18.49 -13.13
C ALA A 556 -25.47 17.30 -14.09
N TYR A 557 -24.32 16.64 -14.03
CA TYR A 557 -24.03 15.42 -14.78
C TYR A 557 -24.02 14.23 -13.81
N GLY A 558 -24.82 13.21 -14.10
CA GLY A 558 -24.90 11.98 -13.30
C GLY A 558 -23.93 10.88 -13.73
N ALA A 559 -24.05 9.73 -13.08
CA ALA A 559 -23.17 8.58 -13.27
C ALA A 559 -23.24 8.09 -14.72
N GLY A 560 -22.09 7.72 -15.28
CA GLY A 560 -21.95 7.35 -16.70
C GLY A 560 -21.75 8.53 -17.65
N SER A 561 -21.91 9.79 -17.19
CA SER A 561 -21.48 10.95 -17.97
C SER A 561 -19.95 11.01 -18.05
N PRO A 562 -19.36 11.30 -19.22
CA PRO A 562 -17.91 11.49 -19.34
C PRO A 562 -17.41 12.65 -18.46
N TYR A 563 -18.28 13.61 -18.14
CA TYR A 563 -17.96 14.77 -17.30
C TYR A 563 -18.00 14.44 -15.80
N ALA A 564 -18.67 13.37 -15.39
CA ALA A 564 -18.61 12.82 -14.04
C ALA A 564 -17.45 11.83 -13.85
N ALA A 565 -16.72 11.45 -14.92
CA ALA A 565 -15.67 10.44 -14.85
C ALA A 565 -14.40 10.92 -14.12
N THR A 566 -14.00 12.19 -14.31
CA THR A 566 -12.80 12.76 -13.67
C THR A 566 -13.02 14.21 -13.29
N LEU A 567 -12.34 14.69 -12.23
CA LEU A 567 -12.42 16.09 -11.79
C LEU A 567 -11.98 17.03 -12.91
N ARG A 568 -11.02 16.57 -13.73
CA ARG A 568 -10.55 17.26 -14.93
C ARG A 568 -11.66 17.39 -15.97
N ALA A 569 -12.39 16.31 -16.25
CA ALA A 569 -13.51 16.36 -17.19
C ALA A 569 -14.60 17.30 -16.66
N CYS A 570 -14.95 17.20 -15.38
CA CYS A 570 -15.92 18.09 -14.73
C CYS A 570 -15.50 19.58 -14.79
N GLY A 571 -14.27 19.88 -14.39
CA GLY A 571 -13.70 21.22 -14.41
C GLY A 571 -13.56 21.80 -15.81
N SER A 572 -13.27 20.96 -16.83
CA SER A 572 -13.21 21.41 -18.23
C SER A 572 -14.56 21.90 -18.74
N VAL A 573 -15.66 21.28 -18.29
CA VAL A 573 -17.01 21.76 -18.63
C VAL A 573 -17.38 22.99 -17.83
N CYS A 574 -16.97 23.12 -16.56
CA CYS A 574 -17.13 24.37 -15.82
C CYS A 574 -16.43 25.54 -16.52
N PHE A 575 -15.19 25.33 -16.94
CA PHE A 575 -14.39 26.34 -17.63
C PHE A 575 -15.02 26.79 -18.96
N ALA A 576 -15.72 25.86 -19.64
CA ALA A 576 -16.45 26.14 -20.87
C ALA A 576 -17.90 26.63 -20.65
N THR A 577 -18.42 26.59 -19.41
CA THR A 577 -19.79 26.99 -19.07
C THR A 577 -19.78 28.42 -18.53
N ALA A 578 -20.37 29.35 -19.28
CA ALA A 578 -20.50 30.74 -18.84
C ALA A 578 -21.22 30.86 -17.49
N GLY A 579 -20.62 31.60 -16.54
CA GLY A 579 -21.17 31.80 -15.20
C GLY A 579 -20.79 30.73 -14.16
N CYS A 580 -20.08 29.66 -14.55
CA CYS A 580 -19.61 28.66 -13.60
C CYS A 580 -18.49 29.24 -12.72
N THR A 581 -18.69 29.27 -11.41
CA THR A 581 -17.71 29.76 -10.42
C THR A 581 -17.12 28.63 -9.58
N ASN A 582 -17.81 27.49 -9.45
CA ASN A 582 -17.36 26.35 -8.63
C ASN A 582 -17.97 25.02 -9.10
N VAL A 583 -17.37 23.90 -8.70
CA VAL A 583 -17.81 22.54 -9.05
C VAL A 583 -17.86 21.62 -7.82
N TYR A 584 -18.87 20.76 -7.78
CA TYR A 584 -18.91 19.60 -6.88
C TYR A 584 -18.77 18.33 -7.70
N PHE A 585 -17.85 17.46 -7.29
CA PHE A 585 -17.44 16.34 -8.11
C PHE A 585 -17.19 15.09 -7.29
N VAL A 586 -17.78 13.98 -7.73
CA VAL A 586 -17.46 12.63 -7.25
C VAL A 586 -17.19 11.77 -8.47
N ALA A 587 -15.97 11.21 -8.55
CA ALA A 587 -15.53 10.44 -9.70
C ALA A 587 -16.43 9.24 -9.97
N GLY A 588 -16.88 9.13 -11.22
CA GLY A 588 -17.79 8.10 -11.69
C GLY A 588 -19.24 8.27 -11.24
N SER A 589 -19.53 9.22 -10.34
CA SER A 589 -20.87 9.40 -9.75
C SER A 589 -21.56 10.66 -10.26
N HIS A 590 -20.98 11.84 -10.06
CA HIS A 590 -21.62 13.09 -10.51
C HIS A 590 -20.64 14.26 -10.62
N CYS A 591 -21.00 15.23 -11.47
CA CYS A 591 -20.33 16.51 -11.65
C CYS A 591 -21.37 17.63 -11.70
N ASN A 592 -21.39 18.50 -10.71
CA ASN A 592 -22.32 19.63 -10.63
C ASN A 592 -21.56 20.94 -10.80
N LEU A 593 -22.00 21.76 -11.76
CA LEU A 593 -21.49 23.09 -12.06
C LEU A 593 -22.35 24.12 -11.34
N HIS A 594 -21.76 25.07 -10.63
CA HIS A 594 -22.49 26.05 -9.84
C HIS A 594 -22.01 27.48 -10.08
N TYR A 595 -22.87 28.45 -9.75
CA TYR A 595 -22.56 29.88 -9.74
C TYR A 595 -22.76 30.48 -8.33
N GLY A 596 -22.11 31.61 -8.06
CA GLY A 596 -22.19 32.33 -6.77
C GLY A 596 -21.01 32.05 -5.82
N PRO A 597 -21.02 32.62 -4.60
CA PRO A 597 -19.99 32.38 -3.58
C PRO A 597 -19.97 30.93 -3.09
N THR A 598 -18.81 30.43 -2.64
CA THR A 598 -18.63 29.05 -2.17
C THR A 598 -19.35 28.82 -0.84
N THR A 599 -20.36 27.94 -0.80
CA THR A 599 -21.15 27.61 0.39
C THR A 599 -21.15 26.10 0.65
N TYR A 600 -20.45 25.66 1.71
CA TYR A 600 -20.32 24.23 2.06
C TYR A 600 -20.34 24.01 3.58
N THR A 601 -20.78 22.84 4.04
CA THR A 601 -20.45 22.35 5.38
C THR A 601 -19.13 21.59 5.33
N GLN A 602 -18.15 21.98 6.15
CA GLN A 602 -16.88 21.27 6.25
C GLN A 602 -17.09 19.96 7.00
N HIS A 603 -16.86 18.81 6.35
CA HIS A 603 -16.60 17.58 7.10
C HIS A 603 -15.21 17.72 7.74
N VAL A 604 -15.20 17.97 9.05
CA VAL A 604 -13.98 17.91 9.85
C VAL A 604 -13.45 16.47 9.77
N LEU A 605 -12.20 16.32 9.36
CA LEU A 605 -11.44 15.07 9.41
C LEU A 605 -11.52 14.45 10.81
N LEU A 606 -12.01 13.20 10.89
CA LEU A 606 -11.87 12.31 12.07
C LEU A 606 -10.42 11.92 12.39
N THR A 607 -9.41 12.54 11.75
CA THR A 607 -7.99 12.38 12.12
C THR A 607 -7.50 13.42 13.12
N VAL A 608 -8.38 14.33 13.56
CA VAL A 608 -8.28 14.93 14.88
C VAL A 608 -9.67 14.80 15.47
N PHE A 609 -9.96 13.69 16.16
CA PHE A 609 -10.93 13.84 17.25
C PHE A 609 -10.43 15.03 18.06
N PRO A 610 -11.26 16.05 18.36
CA PRO A 610 -10.89 16.91 19.46
C PRO A 610 -10.59 15.96 20.62
N VAL A 611 -9.44 16.15 21.24
CA VAL A 611 -9.01 15.37 22.40
C VAL A 611 -10.21 15.32 23.36
N PHE A 612 -10.85 14.14 23.44
CA PHE A 612 -12.13 13.98 24.11
C PHE A 612 -11.92 13.21 25.40
N GLU A 613 -12.77 13.48 26.37
CA GLU A 613 -12.79 12.77 27.63
C GLU A 613 -14.02 11.87 27.65
N ALA A 614 -13.82 10.61 28.03
CA ALA A 614 -14.93 9.68 28.17
C ALA A 614 -15.44 9.74 29.61
N ILE A 615 -16.75 9.88 29.78
CA ILE A 615 -17.38 9.87 31.09
C ILE A 615 -17.95 8.49 31.41
N SER A 616 -17.82 8.09 32.66
CA SER A 616 -18.54 6.97 33.26
C SER A 616 -19.29 7.50 34.45
N TYR A 617 -20.61 7.40 34.42
CA TYR A 617 -21.49 7.97 35.44
C TYR A 617 -22.45 6.91 35.96
N VAL A 618 -22.82 7.02 37.23
CA VAL A 618 -23.86 6.16 37.80
C VAL A 618 -25.17 6.36 37.06
N TRP A 619 -25.85 5.28 36.65
CA TRP A 619 -27.05 5.39 35.82
C TRP A 619 -28.21 6.13 36.52
N GLY A 620 -28.31 6.01 37.85
CA GLY A 620 -29.35 6.67 38.64
C GLY A 620 -30.75 6.21 38.25
N ASP A 621 -31.74 7.11 38.43
CA ASP A 621 -33.10 6.88 37.93
C ASP A 621 -33.10 6.87 36.38
N PRO A 622 -33.61 5.80 35.74
CA PRO A 622 -33.67 5.71 34.28
C PRO A 622 -34.66 6.69 33.64
N LEU A 623 -35.51 7.37 34.42
CA LEU A 623 -36.42 8.39 33.91
C LEU A 623 -35.63 9.54 33.27
N LYS A 624 -35.91 9.82 31.99
CA LYS A 624 -35.33 10.95 31.26
C LYS A 624 -36.03 12.26 31.63
N SER A 625 -35.81 12.71 32.87
CA SER A 625 -36.48 13.85 33.48
C SER A 625 -35.87 15.21 33.14
N GLN A 626 -34.73 15.24 32.46
CA GLN A 626 -33.99 16.46 32.12
C GLN A 626 -33.76 16.56 30.61
N GLU A 627 -33.45 17.76 30.13
CA GLU A 627 -33.28 18.07 28.71
C GLU A 627 -31.97 18.82 28.45
N ILE A 628 -31.32 18.49 27.34
CA ILE A 628 -30.18 19.24 26.80
C ILE A 628 -30.44 19.62 25.35
N THR A 629 -29.80 20.69 24.88
CA THR A 629 -29.86 21.08 23.46
C THR A 629 -28.64 20.53 22.73
N LEU A 630 -28.87 19.73 21.69
CA LEU A 630 -27.85 19.17 20.81
C LEU A 630 -28.17 19.57 19.36
N ASP A 631 -27.27 20.29 18.69
CA ASP A 631 -27.46 20.80 17.33
C ASP A 631 -28.81 21.51 17.09
N GLY A 632 -29.25 22.29 18.07
CA GLY A 632 -30.53 23.03 18.03
C GLY A 632 -31.78 22.17 18.26
N LYS A 633 -31.63 20.89 18.60
CA LYS A 633 -32.72 19.98 18.96
C LYS A 633 -32.69 19.65 20.46
N ILE A 634 -33.88 19.41 21.03
CA ILE A 634 -34.02 18.99 22.42
C ILE A 634 -33.78 17.48 22.51
N LEU A 635 -32.86 17.07 23.38
CA LEU A 635 -32.57 15.67 23.68
C LEU A 635 -32.86 15.39 25.17
N PRO A 636 -33.83 14.51 25.48
CA PRO A 636 -34.12 14.13 26.85
C PRO A 636 -33.05 13.15 27.39
N ILE A 637 -32.54 13.42 28.59
CA ILE A 637 -31.50 12.64 29.30
C ILE A 637 -31.88 12.41 30.77
N THR A 638 -31.18 11.50 31.45
CA THR A 638 -31.41 11.22 32.88
C THR A 638 -30.89 12.33 33.77
N GLN A 639 -31.47 12.46 34.97
CA GLN A 639 -31.01 13.42 35.99
C GLN A 639 -29.51 13.23 36.32
N SER A 640 -29.05 11.99 36.45
CA SER A 640 -27.66 11.69 36.81
C SER A 640 -26.67 12.21 35.76
N LEU A 641 -26.94 11.96 34.47
CA LEU A 641 -26.10 12.47 33.39
C LEU A 641 -26.17 14.00 33.31
N PHE A 642 -27.35 14.59 33.50
CA PHE A 642 -27.51 16.04 33.49
C PHE A 642 -26.66 16.71 34.57
N THR A 643 -26.75 16.23 35.82
CA THR A 643 -25.96 16.75 36.94
C THR A 643 -24.46 16.56 36.70
N ALA A 644 -24.03 15.40 36.18
CA ALA A 644 -22.63 15.14 35.84
C ALA A 644 -22.11 16.13 34.78
N LEU A 645 -22.86 16.35 33.70
CA LEU A 645 -22.49 17.30 32.65
C LEU A 645 -22.41 18.74 33.17
N GLN A 646 -23.29 19.14 34.09
CA GLN A 646 -23.24 20.46 34.71
C GLN A 646 -21.96 20.67 35.53
N HIS A 647 -21.55 19.68 36.31
CA HIS A 647 -20.33 19.73 37.14
C HIS A 647 -19.04 19.60 36.32
N LEU A 648 -19.09 18.87 35.21
CA LEU A 648 -17.95 18.71 34.30
C LEU A 648 -17.78 19.88 33.32
N ARG A 649 -18.79 20.76 33.18
CA ARG A 649 -18.74 21.93 32.32
C ARG A 649 -17.75 22.96 32.85
N HIS A 650 -16.89 23.49 31.98
CA HIS A 650 -16.04 24.63 32.31
C HIS A 650 -16.78 25.95 32.11
N GLY A 651 -16.51 26.95 32.96
CA GLY A 651 -17.18 28.25 32.88
C GLY A 651 -16.77 29.11 31.67
N GLU A 652 -15.54 28.95 31.16
CA GLU A 652 -14.97 29.86 30.14
C GLU A 652 -14.45 29.14 28.88
N ARG A 653 -14.48 27.80 28.84
CA ARG A 653 -13.92 27.03 27.72
C ARG A 653 -14.79 25.86 27.32
N GLU A 654 -14.74 25.51 26.05
CA GLU A 654 -15.40 24.33 25.50
C GLU A 654 -14.69 23.05 25.99
N ARG A 655 -15.47 21.98 26.12
CA ARG A 655 -15.01 20.64 26.54
C ARG A 655 -15.67 19.59 25.66
N TYR A 656 -14.88 18.63 25.19
CA TYR A 656 -15.38 17.52 24.37
C TYR A 656 -15.56 16.28 25.24
N LEU A 657 -16.80 15.88 25.44
CA LEU A 657 -17.17 14.74 26.27
C LEU A 657 -17.84 13.66 25.42
N TRP A 658 -17.46 12.41 25.64
CA TRP A 658 -18.17 11.25 25.13
C TRP A 658 -18.96 10.59 26.27
N ALA A 659 -20.29 10.48 26.09
CA ALA A 659 -21.22 9.87 27.02
C ALA A 659 -22.09 8.87 26.25
N ASP A 660 -22.13 7.61 26.68
CA ASP A 660 -22.83 6.52 26.01
C ASP A 660 -24.32 6.84 25.72
N ALA A 661 -25.06 7.40 26.68
CA ALA A 661 -26.49 7.73 26.49
C ALA A 661 -26.76 8.86 25.48
N ILE A 662 -25.73 9.63 25.09
CA ILE A 662 -25.85 10.73 24.10
C ILE A 662 -25.20 10.32 22.77
N CYS A 663 -24.02 9.71 22.84
CA CYS A 663 -23.20 9.41 21.67
C CYS A 663 -23.56 8.09 20.98
N ILE A 664 -24.41 7.26 21.60
CA ILE A 664 -24.96 6.04 21.03
C ILE A 664 -26.45 6.26 20.83
N ASN A 665 -26.97 5.92 19.66
CA ASN A 665 -28.41 5.94 19.44
C ASN A 665 -29.11 4.85 20.27
N GLN A 666 -29.68 5.28 21.39
CA GLN A 666 -30.38 4.39 22.33
C GLN A 666 -31.70 3.81 21.77
N GLY A 667 -32.10 4.16 20.55
CA GLY A 667 -33.31 3.65 19.89
C GLY A 667 -33.09 2.50 18.91
N VAL A 668 -31.83 2.15 18.57
CA VAL A 668 -31.49 1.14 17.55
C VAL A 668 -30.61 0.07 18.16
N ASP A 669 -31.11 -1.16 18.26
CA ASP A 669 -30.43 -2.24 18.98
C ASP A 669 -29.20 -2.78 18.23
N GLU A 670 -29.19 -2.68 16.90
CA GLU A 670 -28.03 -2.98 16.07
C GLU A 670 -26.87 -2.00 16.38
N GLU A 671 -27.16 -0.70 16.43
CA GLU A 671 -26.14 0.33 16.75
C GLU A 671 -25.63 0.17 18.17
N LYS A 672 -26.51 -0.09 19.15
CA LYS A 672 -26.07 -0.38 20.53
C LYS A 672 -25.11 -1.56 20.59
N SER A 673 -25.42 -2.65 19.89
CA SER A 673 -24.59 -3.85 19.90
C SER A 673 -23.22 -3.60 19.27
N GLU A 674 -23.19 -2.86 18.16
CA GLU A 674 -21.95 -2.42 17.51
C GLU A 674 -21.15 -1.47 18.42
N GLN A 675 -21.78 -0.46 19.01
CA GLN A 675 -21.10 0.53 19.87
C GLN A 675 -20.62 -0.07 21.21
N HIS A 676 -21.38 -1.00 21.81
CA HIS A 676 -20.94 -1.75 22.99
C HIS A 676 -19.67 -2.55 22.71
N SER A 677 -19.54 -3.15 21.53
CA SER A 677 -18.30 -3.85 21.12
C SER A 677 -17.10 -2.91 20.95
N LEU A 678 -17.35 -1.62 20.73
CA LEU A 678 -16.34 -0.57 20.55
C LEU A 678 -15.98 0.16 21.85
N MET A 679 -16.72 -0.01 22.96
CA MET A 679 -16.50 0.74 24.20
C MET A 679 -15.06 0.62 24.69
N GLY A 680 -14.47 -0.58 24.71
CA GLY A 680 -13.08 -0.77 25.13
C GLY A 680 -12.09 0.08 24.32
N LYS A 681 -12.34 0.23 23.01
CA LYS A 681 -11.54 1.08 22.12
C LYS A 681 -11.79 2.57 22.40
N ILE A 682 -13.04 2.98 22.56
CA ILE A 682 -13.43 4.37 22.83
C ILE A 682 -12.79 4.86 24.14
N TYR A 683 -12.90 4.09 25.22
CA TYR A 683 -12.28 4.43 26.51
C TYR A 683 -10.75 4.45 26.43
N SER A 684 -10.13 3.55 25.67
CA SER A 684 -8.66 3.52 25.50
C SER A 684 -8.10 4.72 24.71
N GLN A 685 -8.94 5.40 23.94
CA GLN A 685 -8.56 6.53 23.09
C GLN A 685 -8.93 7.89 23.69
N ALA A 686 -9.67 7.91 24.80
CA ALA A 686 -9.99 9.13 25.53
C ALA A 686 -8.74 9.71 26.20
N GLU A 687 -8.62 11.05 26.23
CA GLU A 687 -7.54 11.75 26.92
C GLU A 687 -7.52 11.43 28.41
N ARG A 688 -8.71 11.45 29.00
CA ARG A 688 -8.99 11.18 30.40
C ARG A 688 -10.30 10.43 30.52
N PHE A 689 -10.33 9.54 31.50
CA PHE A 689 -11.52 8.83 31.93
C PHE A 689 -12.06 9.50 33.19
N LEU A 690 -13.26 10.07 33.08
CA LEU A 690 -13.89 10.83 34.16
C LEU A 690 -14.95 9.94 34.81
N ILE A 691 -14.78 9.66 36.09
CA ILE A 691 -15.72 8.82 36.85
C ILE A 691 -16.59 9.75 37.71
N TRP A 692 -17.89 9.73 37.47
CA TRP A 692 -18.90 10.42 38.25
C TRP A 692 -19.68 9.42 39.11
N ILE A 693 -19.53 9.53 40.43
CA ILE A 693 -20.10 8.57 41.40
C ILE A 693 -21.38 9.13 42.06
N GLY A 694 -21.73 10.39 41.78
CA GLY A 694 -22.89 11.08 42.35
C GLY A 694 -22.50 12.34 43.13
N GLU A 695 -23.50 13.07 43.62
CA GLU A 695 -23.30 14.21 44.51
C GLU A 695 -22.90 13.72 45.91
N ASP A 696 -21.96 14.42 46.55
CA ASP A 696 -21.48 14.09 47.90
C ASP A 696 -22.40 14.67 48.97
N GLY A 697 -23.63 14.15 49.04
CA GLY A 697 -24.65 14.64 49.97
C GLY A 697 -24.29 14.48 51.46
N ASP A 698 -23.39 13.55 51.78
CA ASP A 698 -22.94 13.26 53.15
C ASP A 698 -21.54 13.83 53.47
N GLU A 699 -20.96 14.66 52.59
CA GLU A 699 -19.62 15.28 52.72
C GLU A 699 -18.47 14.29 53.01
N ASN A 700 -18.59 13.05 52.53
CA ASN A 700 -17.66 11.96 52.82
C ASN A 700 -16.62 11.72 51.72
N ALA A 701 -16.75 12.37 50.57
CA ALA A 701 -15.84 12.15 49.43
C ALA A 701 -14.39 12.50 49.80
N GLU A 702 -14.16 13.62 50.49
CA GLU A 702 -12.81 14.02 50.91
C GLU A 702 -12.16 12.95 51.79
N THR A 703 -12.93 12.42 52.75
CA THR A 703 -12.48 11.34 53.64
C THR A 703 -12.14 10.08 52.84
N ALA A 704 -12.98 9.67 51.90
CA ALA A 704 -12.74 8.50 51.05
C ALA A 704 -11.47 8.66 50.18
N PHE A 705 -11.29 9.80 49.52
CA PHE A 705 -10.08 10.09 48.73
C PHE A 705 -8.81 10.17 49.60
N SER A 706 -8.93 10.59 50.86
CA SER A 706 -7.82 10.57 51.82
C SER A 706 -7.33 9.14 52.12
N TYR A 707 -8.23 8.16 52.20
CA TYR A 707 -7.88 6.76 52.40
C TYR A 707 -7.21 6.14 51.18
N PHE A 708 -7.74 6.40 49.97
CA PHE A 708 -7.10 5.96 48.72
C PHE A 708 -5.66 6.48 48.60
N SER A 709 -5.44 7.74 48.98
CA SER A 709 -4.11 8.37 48.97
C SER A 709 -3.15 7.70 49.97
N ARG A 710 -3.63 7.33 51.16
CA ARG A 710 -2.83 6.62 52.18
C ARG A 710 -2.47 5.20 51.75
N ILE A 711 -3.41 4.46 51.17
CA ILE A 711 -3.20 3.10 50.67
C ILE A 711 -2.17 3.11 49.54
N HIS A 712 -2.28 4.03 48.58
CA HIS A 712 -1.31 4.15 47.48
C HIS A 712 0.09 4.54 47.97
N ALA A 713 0.18 5.42 48.98
CA ALA A 713 1.46 5.82 49.58
C ALA A 713 2.17 4.67 50.32
N LEU A 714 1.42 3.71 50.88
CA LEU A 714 1.97 2.50 51.51
C LEU A 714 2.49 1.49 50.48
N LEU A 715 1.97 1.52 49.24
CA LEU A 715 2.28 0.57 48.18
C LEU A 715 3.37 1.04 47.19
N SER A 716 3.91 2.26 47.35
CA SER A 716 4.85 2.87 46.39
C SER A 716 6.31 2.98 46.90
N PRO A 717 7.36 2.68 46.10
CA PRO A 717 8.77 2.80 46.51
C PRO A 717 9.21 4.24 46.87
N ARG A 718 10.15 4.36 47.83
CA ARG A 718 10.52 5.62 48.52
C ARG A 718 10.91 6.82 47.63
N GLN A 719 11.46 6.61 46.43
CA GLN A 719 11.94 7.70 45.57
C GLN A 719 10.81 8.56 44.95
N ASN A 720 9.57 8.08 44.91
CA ASN A 720 8.44 8.82 44.30
C ASN A 720 7.70 9.77 45.25
N ARG A 721 8.07 9.84 46.53
CA ARG A 721 7.31 10.60 47.54
C ARG A 721 7.46 12.12 47.44
N ASP A 722 8.63 12.62 47.04
CA ASP A 722 8.90 14.06 47.02
C ASP A 722 8.41 14.74 45.74
N GLN A 723 8.46 14.04 44.60
CA GLN A 723 7.87 14.54 43.34
C GLN A 723 6.33 14.63 43.40
N LEU A 724 5.67 13.73 44.14
CA LEU A 724 4.22 13.76 44.27
C LEU A 724 3.72 14.89 45.19
N ARG A 725 4.47 15.21 46.26
CA ARG A 725 4.15 16.32 47.18
C ARG A 725 4.14 17.68 46.47
N GLN A 726 4.96 17.87 45.44
CA GLN A 726 4.93 19.07 44.61
C GLN A 726 3.73 19.11 43.65
N ARG A 727 3.30 17.96 43.12
CA ARG A 727 2.16 17.88 42.18
C ARG A 727 0.79 18.03 42.85
N MET A 728 0.63 17.59 44.10
CA MET A 728 -0.67 17.67 44.79
C MET A 728 -0.96 19.04 45.44
N ARG A 729 0.03 19.93 45.60
CA ARG A 729 -0.21 21.31 46.09
C ARG A 729 -0.82 22.25 45.04
N GLY A 730 -0.94 21.81 43.79
CA GLY A 730 -1.51 22.59 42.69
C GLY A 730 -3.00 22.34 42.43
N ILE A 731 -3.67 21.52 43.23
CA ILE A 731 -5.10 21.23 43.09
C ILE A 731 -5.83 21.91 44.25
N SER A 732 -6.23 23.16 44.05
CA SER A 732 -7.25 23.83 44.88
C SER A 732 -8.60 23.68 44.20
N TYR A 733 -9.57 23.09 44.91
CA TYR A 733 -10.98 23.06 44.50
C TYR A 733 -11.61 24.45 44.74
N PRO A 734 -12.46 24.96 43.83
CA PRO A 734 -13.39 26.04 44.14
C PRO A 734 -14.46 25.60 45.14
#